data_AF-A0A9Q1EVW9-F1
#
_entry.id   AF-A0A9Q1EVW9-F1
#
_cell.length_a   1.000
_cell.length_b   1.000
_cell.length_c   1.000
_cell.angle_alpha   90.00
_cell.angle_beta   90.00
_cell.angle_gamma   90.00
#
_symmetry.space_group_name_H-M   'P 1'
#
loop_
_entity.id
_entity.type
_entity.pdbx_description
1 polymer ?
#
loop_
_entity_poly.entity_id
_entity_poly.type
_entity_poly.pdbx_seq_one_letter_code
_entity_poly.pdbx_strand_id
1 'polypeptide(L)'
;MAFTGGERHPFALGTSGGQWVGAGQQAGVAVLSTRQMNAPAGSLLLSPPRLQAEDLWRRAGAQWEKENEEDLKDKLDFLLTPPALYPPGVERPGLGCRELVARNLSKVLPAVSGDLGDWLAGTRAKTAQLLSVLLLHAEDHSTQHLQPLLAAMYRACADAEPAVVKSCLESAELLGRFVNPQVSLKLLLAHVENASSSSSSSSAPLMVLAAVLRGSSRDALRPHLPRLGDVLANPDIWQESQQSYLEQVLGCVQALLTVCEGDCEVISLQLLQVLLTVRSLSTEPEFWSKVEETTRALCSVLGLDGGAELYRRHMPQLIGWLSQTQRTWTNYSTQRLQLEVIAFQSGPVIGEFLPLLMPLLQASVQPSRDPEMRLQLFTLLSKLLLDAPNTLDSQGKFCDHLEVFLKELLLPNLEWQAGRTAAAIRTTALTCLYALLQGGAIAAQQLLGVQAQLTPRVLAALDEDSQTSRLLACRSLLTLLRLIGPDLHPDSLNTIYPELLKRADDSSKEVRMAALCALRCWFSCVGESYDRHTYCSHLQLLFQQLLLHMDDPESSVQDHVLDVLKAGSSVYPELLRQEVEAARDKQRNPFHCDQLLQVRDTTLRKTPCQRFRRPAGMGRRAWSWTWSLQLTGVPVLMHDDTVDRTTNGSGLVGKMRFIELRKLDASVKHRLRDKFPGQKVPTLQEAVEECIKHQLTIFFDVKGHPDEAAAALKVMYKKHPILYNTSMVCSFEPKVIYKMRQADADVATALTHRPWSLSRLGDGTPRFESPWKHQWMQALDVLLDWAHHHLLWNLCGVSAFLLQKSFISLDYVQYWSQRGVSVVGWTINTAVEKQYYQDLLKISYITDSLREDCDPHY
;
A
#
# COMPACT_ATOMS: atom_id res chain seq x y z
N MET A 1 32.23 -5.65 50.41
CA MET A 1 33.42 -5.19 51.17
C MET A 1 33.47 -3.67 51.09
N ALA A 2 34.07 -3.01 52.08
CA ALA A 2 34.21 -1.54 52.18
C ALA A 2 35.44 -1.04 51.37
N PHE A 3 35.77 0.26 51.19
CA PHE A 3 35.62 1.45 52.05
C PHE A 3 35.44 2.79 51.27
N THR A 4 35.18 3.84 52.07
CA THR A 4 35.21 5.32 51.87
C THR A 4 36.32 5.92 50.97
N GLY A 5 36.29 7.18 50.50
CA GLY A 5 35.31 8.29 50.66
C GLY A 5 35.96 9.70 50.86
N GLY A 6 35.27 10.78 50.47
CA GLY A 6 35.64 12.21 50.70
C GLY A 6 36.70 12.83 49.75
N GLU A 7 36.90 14.16 49.63
CA GLU A 7 36.09 15.33 50.02
C GLU A 7 36.62 16.67 49.36
N ARG A 8 35.76 17.69 49.18
CA ARG A 8 36.00 19.17 49.10
C ARG A 8 36.86 19.85 47.98
N HIS A 9 36.21 20.75 47.21
CA HIS A 9 36.36 22.25 47.11
C HIS A 9 37.76 22.96 47.03
N PRO A 10 37.92 24.31 46.80
CA PRO A 10 36.95 25.46 46.79
C PRO A 10 37.11 26.57 45.68
N PHE A 11 36.36 27.69 45.82
CA PHE A 11 36.50 29.06 45.24
C PHE A 11 36.17 29.34 43.73
N ALA A 12 35.87 30.58 43.26
CA ALA A 12 35.01 31.72 43.73
C ALA A 12 35.02 32.93 42.73
N LEU A 13 34.14 33.94 42.95
CA LEU A 13 34.05 35.28 42.27
C LEU A 13 33.52 35.24 40.81
N GLY A 14 32.87 36.25 40.20
CA GLY A 14 32.43 37.62 40.55
C GLY A 14 31.85 38.34 39.28
N THR A 15 31.20 39.52 39.24
CA THR A 15 30.60 40.48 40.22
C THR A 15 29.77 41.56 39.47
N SER A 16 28.61 42.00 40.00
CA SER A 16 27.82 43.25 39.68
C SER A 16 27.19 43.44 38.27
N GLY A 17 26.12 44.24 38.06
CA GLY A 17 25.21 44.94 39.01
C GLY A 17 24.27 45.96 38.31
N GLY A 18 23.28 46.53 39.03
CA GLY A 18 22.45 47.67 38.56
C GLY A 18 20.99 47.71 39.05
N GLN A 19 20.52 48.86 39.56
CA GLN A 19 19.12 49.14 39.95
C GLN A 19 18.65 50.48 39.35
N TRP A 20 17.35 50.63 39.08
CA TRP A 20 16.59 51.90 39.16
C TRP A 20 15.09 51.60 39.41
N VAL A 21 14.30 52.59 39.83
CA VAL A 21 12.93 52.44 40.37
C VAL A 21 11.95 53.41 39.69
N GLY A 22 10.71 52.96 39.43
CA GLY A 22 9.59 53.77 38.96
C GLY A 22 8.32 52.93 38.82
N ALA A 23 7.13 53.48 39.13
CA ALA A 23 5.88 52.71 39.28
C ALA A 23 4.76 53.12 38.31
N GLY A 24 3.87 52.18 37.99
CA GLY A 24 2.64 52.39 37.21
C GLY A 24 1.80 51.10 37.14
N GLN A 25 0.47 51.19 37.23
CA GLN A 25 -0.44 50.04 37.29
C GLN A 25 -1.05 49.71 35.92
N GLN A 26 -1.16 48.42 35.55
CA GLN A 26 -2.43 47.68 35.52
C GLN A 26 -2.23 46.20 35.11
N ALA A 27 -3.29 45.38 35.24
CA ALA A 27 -3.23 43.92 35.32
C ALA A 27 -3.00 43.17 33.98
N GLY A 28 -2.43 41.96 34.04
CA GLY A 28 -2.31 41.08 32.87
C GLY A 28 -1.54 39.76 33.08
N VAL A 29 -2.17 38.77 33.72
CA VAL A 29 -1.88 37.30 33.66
C VAL A 29 -0.41 36.83 33.70
N ALA A 30 0.01 36.23 34.83
CA ALA A 30 1.23 35.41 34.91
C ALA A 30 0.92 33.92 34.70
N VAL A 31 1.82 33.20 34.03
CA VAL A 31 1.64 31.78 33.66
C VAL A 31 1.94 30.83 34.81
N LEU A 32 1.02 29.91 35.11
CA LEU A 32 1.29 28.76 35.98
C LEU A 32 2.04 27.67 35.22
N SER A 33 3.25 27.35 35.69
CA SER A 33 4.01 26.18 35.27
C SER A 33 3.89 25.08 36.32
N THR A 34 3.34 23.92 35.95
CA THR A 34 3.70 22.65 36.59
C THR A 34 3.34 21.47 35.68
N ARG A 35 4.13 20.39 35.77
CA ARG A 35 3.93 19.16 34.99
C ARG A 35 2.67 18.43 35.46
N GLN A 36 1.88 17.93 34.52
CA GLN A 36 1.06 16.74 34.74
C GLN A 36 1.56 15.63 33.80
N MET A 37 1.74 14.43 34.35
CA MET A 37 1.92 13.18 33.62
C MET A 37 0.98 12.15 34.25
N ASN A 38 0.18 11.52 33.39
CA ASN A 38 -0.56 10.27 33.54
C ASN A 38 -0.90 9.78 34.97
N ALA A 39 -2.17 9.95 35.35
CA ALA A 39 -2.86 9.14 36.35
C ALA A 39 -4.13 8.55 35.72
N PRO A 40 -4.63 7.36 36.15
CA PRO A 40 -5.75 6.69 35.50
C PRO A 40 -7.09 7.41 35.72
N ALA A 41 -8.00 7.26 34.76
CA ALA A 41 -9.32 7.90 34.77
C ALA A 41 -10.27 7.24 35.79
N GLY A 42 -10.14 7.60 37.07
CA GLY A 42 -10.94 7.03 38.18
C GLY A 42 -11.40 8.00 39.26
N SER A 43 -11.19 9.32 39.09
CA SER A 43 -11.56 10.31 40.11
C SER A 43 -11.98 11.66 39.52
N LEU A 44 -13.18 11.72 38.93
CA LEU A 44 -13.86 13.00 38.75
C LEU A 44 -14.23 13.56 40.13
N LEU A 45 -13.87 14.81 40.40
CA LEU A 45 -14.26 15.50 41.63
C LEU A 45 -15.79 15.60 41.71
N LEU A 46 -16.39 14.78 42.57
CA LEU A 46 -17.83 14.74 42.80
C LEU A 46 -18.28 16.10 43.35
N SER A 47 -19.36 16.65 42.79
CA SER A 47 -19.89 17.94 43.25
C SER A 47 -20.41 17.82 44.70
N PRO A 48 -20.31 18.88 45.53
CA PRO A 48 -20.67 18.79 46.95
C PRO A 48 -22.09 18.24 47.24
N PRO A 49 -23.15 18.57 46.46
CA PRO A 49 -24.47 17.99 46.67
C PRO A 49 -24.53 16.47 46.42
N ARG A 50 -23.69 15.94 45.53
CA ARG A 50 -23.66 14.51 45.21
C ARG A 50 -23.02 13.69 46.34
N LEU A 51 -21.93 14.18 46.92
CA LEU A 51 -21.32 13.57 48.11
C LEU A 51 -22.30 13.54 49.29
N GLN A 52 -23.08 14.62 49.48
CA GLN A 52 -24.11 14.67 50.52
C GLN A 52 -25.26 13.68 50.26
N ALA A 53 -25.70 13.52 49.01
CA ALA A 53 -26.71 12.52 48.65
C ALA A 53 -26.20 11.09 48.86
N GLU A 54 -24.93 10.81 48.56
CA GLU A 54 -24.29 9.51 48.76
C GLU A 54 -24.12 9.17 50.26
N ASP A 55 -23.81 10.14 51.15
CA ASP A 55 -23.85 9.95 52.62
C ASP A 55 -25.26 9.61 53.12
N LEU A 56 -26.25 10.44 52.76
CA LEU A 56 -27.64 10.26 53.19
C LEU A 56 -28.20 8.90 52.75
N TRP A 57 -27.84 8.43 51.55
CA TRP A 57 -28.24 7.12 51.05
C TRP A 57 -27.59 5.96 51.82
N ARG A 58 -26.28 6.03 52.10
CA ARG A 58 -25.59 5.03 52.95
C ARG A 58 -26.25 4.93 54.33
N ARG A 59 -26.58 6.08 54.93
CA ARG A 59 -27.22 6.17 56.25
C ARG A 59 -28.65 5.62 56.25
N ALA A 60 -29.42 5.88 55.20
CA ALA A 60 -30.76 5.29 55.03
C ALA A 60 -30.69 3.76 54.91
N GLY A 61 -29.72 3.24 54.14
CA GLY A 61 -29.48 1.80 54.04
C GLY A 61 -29.09 1.16 55.37
N ALA A 62 -28.12 1.75 56.09
CA ALA A 62 -27.67 1.26 57.39
C ALA A 62 -28.77 1.33 58.48
N GLN A 63 -29.67 2.30 58.41
CA GLN A 63 -30.87 2.34 59.26
C GLN A 63 -31.84 1.20 58.90
N TRP A 64 -32.18 1.05 57.62
CA TRP A 64 -33.11 0.01 57.17
C TRP A 64 -32.59 -1.42 57.45
N GLU A 65 -31.30 -1.65 57.26
CA GLU A 65 -30.61 -2.92 57.58
C GLU A 65 -30.80 -3.30 59.05
N LYS A 66 -30.70 -2.31 59.95
CA LYS A 66 -30.89 -2.47 61.41
C LYS A 66 -32.37 -2.58 61.82
N GLU A 67 -33.28 -2.00 61.04
CA GLU A 67 -34.73 -2.15 61.24
C GLU A 67 -35.27 -3.52 60.76
N ASN A 68 -34.50 -4.25 59.94
CA ASN A 68 -34.90 -5.50 59.29
C ASN A 68 -33.89 -6.64 59.58
N GLU A 69 -33.14 -6.58 60.69
CA GLU A 69 -31.99 -7.46 60.98
C GLU A 69 -32.34 -8.96 60.95
N GLU A 70 -33.47 -9.38 61.55
CA GLU A 70 -33.95 -10.78 61.52
C GLU A 70 -34.38 -11.23 60.10
N ASP A 71 -34.82 -10.30 59.26
CA ASP A 71 -35.22 -10.51 57.85
C ASP A 71 -34.01 -10.70 56.92
N LEU A 72 -32.81 -10.33 57.40
CA LEU A 72 -31.55 -10.25 56.63
C LEU A 72 -30.45 -11.18 57.14
N LYS A 73 -30.66 -11.86 58.26
CA LYS A 73 -29.69 -12.69 58.99
C LYS A 73 -28.84 -13.60 58.10
N ASP A 74 -29.48 -14.45 57.28
CA ASP A 74 -28.78 -15.34 56.34
C ASP A 74 -27.96 -14.59 55.27
N LYS A 75 -28.40 -13.38 54.88
CA LYS A 75 -27.68 -12.53 53.91
C LYS A 75 -26.49 -11.81 54.58
N LEU A 76 -26.61 -11.45 55.86
CA LEU A 76 -25.53 -10.89 56.67
C LEU A 76 -24.44 -11.93 56.96
N ASP A 77 -24.82 -13.17 57.25
CA ASP A 77 -23.86 -14.24 57.56
C ASP A 77 -23.14 -14.79 56.31
N PHE A 78 -23.77 -14.79 55.12
CA PHE A 78 -23.24 -15.48 53.94
C PHE A 78 -23.00 -14.65 52.66
N LEU A 79 -23.53 -13.42 52.51
CA LEU A 79 -23.51 -12.68 51.23
C LEU A 79 -22.75 -11.32 51.24
N LEU A 80 -21.93 -11.07 52.26
CA LEU A 80 -21.14 -9.82 52.37
C LEU A 80 -20.08 -9.67 51.27
N THR A 81 -19.47 -10.76 50.81
CA THR A 81 -18.45 -10.76 49.75
C THR A 81 -19.03 -10.26 48.42
N PRO A 82 -18.37 -9.33 47.69
CA PRO A 82 -18.83 -8.89 46.37
C PRO A 82 -18.84 -10.05 45.36
N PRO A 83 -19.74 -10.02 44.35
CA PRO A 83 -19.69 -10.95 43.22
C PRO A 83 -18.33 -10.90 42.51
N ALA A 84 -17.87 -12.05 42.00
CA ALA A 84 -16.53 -12.17 41.38
C ALA A 84 -16.30 -11.25 40.15
N LEU A 85 -17.37 -10.75 39.53
CA LEU A 85 -17.34 -9.84 38.38
C LEU A 85 -17.71 -8.39 38.73
N TYR A 86 -17.79 -8.03 40.02
CA TYR A 86 -18.22 -6.69 40.43
C TYR A 86 -17.30 -5.60 39.84
N PRO A 87 -17.83 -4.46 39.35
CA PRO A 87 -17.03 -3.47 38.61
C PRO A 87 -15.81 -2.94 39.40
N PRO A 88 -14.60 -2.93 38.80
CA PRO A 88 -13.39 -2.49 39.49
C PRO A 88 -13.43 -0.98 39.79
N GLY A 89 -13.01 -0.60 40.99
CA GLY A 89 -12.99 0.80 41.43
C GLY A 89 -14.36 1.38 41.81
N VAL A 90 -15.44 0.60 41.75
CA VAL A 90 -16.77 0.98 42.21
C VAL A 90 -17.00 0.41 43.60
N GLU A 91 -17.53 1.21 44.53
CA GLU A 91 -17.89 0.73 45.86
C GLU A 91 -19.18 -0.10 45.82
N ARG A 92 -19.26 -1.18 46.64
CA ARG A 92 -20.49 -1.99 46.75
C ARG A 92 -21.48 -1.32 47.72
N PRO A 93 -22.73 -1.06 47.33
CA PRO A 93 -23.74 -0.56 48.26
C PRO A 93 -23.98 -1.52 49.43
N GLY A 94 -24.24 -0.95 50.62
CA GLY A 94 -24.60 -1.71 51.82
C GLY A 94 -25.82 -2.60 51.60
N LEU A 95 -25.96 -3.68 52.38
CA LEU A 95 -27.01 -4.68 52.17
C LEU A 95 -28.40 -4.04 52.23
N GLY A 96 -28.66 -3.16 53.21
CA GLY A 96 -29.93 -2.45 53.29
C GLY A 96 -30.24 -1.54 52.09
N CYS A 97 -29.23 -0.91 51.47
CA CYS A 97 -29.42 -0.16 50.22
C CYS A 97 -29.83 -1.10 49.07
N ARG A 98 -29.18 -2.26 48.95
CA ARG A 98 -29.44 -3.24 47.87
C ARG A 98 -30.82 -3.87 48.00
N GLU A 99 -31.16 -4.35 49.20
CA GLU A 99 -32.46 -4.96 49.49
C GLU A 99 -33.63 -3.98 49.34
N LEU A 100 -33.47 -2.73 49.76
CA LEU A 100 -34.51 -1.71 49.62
C LEU A 100 -34.79 -1.38 48.14
N VAL A 101 -33.76 -1.39 47.28
CA VAL A 101 -33.93 -1.27 45.82
C VAL A 101 -34.56 -2.54 45.26
N ALA A 102 -34.03 -3.73 45.56
CA ALA A 102 -34.51 -5.00 45.04
C ALA A 102 -36.01 -5.24 45.37
N ARG A 103 -36.43 -5.00 46.62
CA ARG A 103 -37.84 -5.11 47.07
C ARG A 103 -38.79 -4.11 46.39
N ASN A 104 -38.29 -3.09 45.70
CA ASN A 104 -39.09 -2.05 45.05
C ASN A 104 -38.82 -1.89 43.53
N LEU A 105 -37.87 -2.62 42.96
CA LEU A 105 -37.44 -2.47 41.57
C LEU A 105 -38.60 -2.65 40.58
N SER A 106 -39.48 -3.62 40.84
CA SER A 106 -40.73 -3.85 40.09
C SER A 106 -41.69 -2.65 40.02
N LYS A 107 -41.66 -1.76 41.03
CA LYS A 107 -42.48 -0.54 41.12
C LYS A 107 -41.82 0.66 40.44
N VAL A 108 -40.48 0.70 40.45
CA VAL A 108 -39.68 1.81 39.91
C VAL A 108 -39.43 1.66 38.41
N LEU A 109 -39.22 0.43 37.92
CA LEU A 109 -38.92 0.18 36.51
C LEU A 109 -39.98 0.68 35.51
N PRO A 110 -41.30 0.62 35.77
CA PRO A 110 -42.30 1.21 34.88
C PRO A 110 -42.12 2.72 34.69
N ALA A 111 -41.77 3.46 35.74
CA ALA A 111 -41.51 4.90 35.67
C ALA A 111 -40.20 5.18 34.90
N VAL A 112 -39.10 4.52 35.25
CA VAL A 112 -37.81 4.59 34.54
C VAL A 112 -37.97 4.25 33.04
N SER A 113 -38.80 3.27 32.71
CA SER A 113 -39.13 2.84 31.34
C SER A 113 -39.96 3.87 30.57
N GLY A 114 -40.73 4.72 31.26
CA GLY A 114 -41.45 5.87 30.71
C GLY A 114 -40.54 7.09 30.54
N ASP A 115 -39.79 7.45 31.58
CA ASP A 115 -38.91 8.63 31.61
C ASP A 115 -37.73 8.50 30.63
N LEU A 116 -37.30 7.27 30.29
CA LEU A 116 -36.37 7.00 29.17
C LEU A 116 -36.97 7.27 27.78
N GLY A 117 -38.28 7.50 27.69
CA GLY A 117 -38.99 7.94 26.49
C GLY A 117 -39.45 9.40 26.54
N ASP A 118 -39.10 10.16 27.57
CA ASP A 118 -39.52 11.56 27.70
C ASP A 118 -38.90 12.46 26.63
N TRP A 119 -39.63 13.50 26.21
CA TRP A 119 -39.19 14.39 25.15
C TRP A 119 -37.95 15.23 25.54
N LEU A 120 -37.70 15.47 26.83
CA LEU A 120 -36.54 16.21 27.31
C LEU A 120 -35.29 15.31 27.37
N ALA A 121 -34.30 15.61 26.53
CA ALA A 121 -32.98 14.95 26.54
C ALA A 121 -32.33 14.89 27.94
N GLY A 122 -32.47 15.96 28.73
CA GLY A 122 -31.96 16.02 30.10
C GLY A 122 -32.63 15.01 31.05
N THR A 123 -33.93 14.78 30.92
CA THR A 123 -34.68 13.76 31.66
C THR A 123 -34.16 12.37 31.28
N ARG A 124 -34.16 12.04 29.98
CA ARG A 124 -33.69 10.73 29.49
C ARG A 124 -32.26 10.42 29.93
N ALA A 125 -31.34 11.39 29.82
CA ALA A 125 -29.95 11.22 30.22
C ALA A 125 -29.78 11.01 31.73
N LYS A 126 -30.60 11.67 32.57
CA LYS A 126 -30.59 11.44 34.02
C LYS A 126 -31.24 10.11 34.40
N THR A 127 -32.29 9.70 33.71
CA THR A 127 -32.94 8.40 33.92
C THR A 127 -32.03 7.23 33.50
N ALA A 128 -31.28 7.37 32.40
CA ALA A 128 -30.28 6.37 32.01
C ALA A 128 -29.10 6.27 33.00
N GLN A 129 -28.72 7.38 33.63
CA GLN A 129 -27.75 7.39 34.74
C GLN A 129 -28.32 6.82 36.05
N LEU A 130 -29.64 6.93 36.28
CA LEU A 130 -30.31 6.28 37.40
C LEU A 130 -30.41 4.75 37.17
N LEU A 131 -30.63 4.30 35.94
CA LEU A 131 -30.74 2.88 35.61
C LEU A 131 -29.46 2.09 35.97
N SER A 132 -28.27 2.61 35.67
CA SER A 132 -27.01 1.94 36.05
C SER A 132 -26.85 1.85 37.57
N VAL A 133 -27.22 2.91 38.31
CA VAL A 133 -27.24 2.90 39.78
C VAL A 133 -28.24 1.87 40.32
N LEU A 134 -29.45 1.78 39.77
CA LEU A 134 -30.46 0.80 40.20
C LEU A 134 -30.00 -0.64 39.95
N LEU A 135 -29.36 -0.92 38.81
CA LEU A 135 -28.82 -2.26 38.51
C LEU A 135 -27.63 -2.63 39.41
N LEU A 136 -26.77 -1.67 39.73
CA LEU A 136 -25.67 -1.85 40.69
C LEU A 136 -26.17 -2.21 42.10
N HIS A 137 -27.36 -1.74 42.48
CA HIS A 137 -28.00 -2.09 43.75
C HIS A 137 -28.80 -3.40 43.69
N ALA A 138 -29.40 -3.71 42.54
CA ALA A 138 -30.23 -4.90 42.36
C ALA A 138 -29.42 -6.18 42.17
N GLU A 139 -28.18 -6.08 41.68
CA GLU A 139 -27.30 -7.21 41.38
C GLU A 139 -28.06 -8.32 40.59
N ASP A 140 -28.09 -9.56 41.11
CA ASP A 140 -28.72 -10.73 40.49
C ASP A 140 -30.25 -10.66 40.41
N HIS A 141 -30.90 -9.90 41.31
CA HIS A 141 -32.36 -9.75 41.34
C HIS A 141 -32.91 -9.07 40.07
N SER A 142 -32.05 -8.37 39.32
CA SER A 142 -32.35 -7.84 37.97
C SER A 142 -32.83 -8.92 36.98
N THR A 143 -32.45 -10.18 37.18
CA THR A 143 -32.87 -11.34 36.37
C THR A 143 -34.41 -11.47 36.26
N GLN A 144 -35.15 -11.16 37.32
CA GLN A 144 -36.63 -11.27 37.33
C GLN A 144 -37.31 -10.19 36.47
N HIS A 145 -36.60 -9.11 36.13
CA HIS A 145 -37.14 -7.97 35.38
C HIS A 145 -36.47 -7.79 34.01
N LEU A 146 -35.75 -8.82 33.55
CA LEU A 146 -34.88 -8.74 32.38
C LEU A 146 -35.61 -8.35 31.08
N GLN A 147 -36.82 -8.86 30.84
CA GLN A 147 -37.59 -8.51 29.63
C GLN A 147 -38.03 -7.02 29.61
N PRO A 148 -38.65 -6.47 30.67
CA PRO A 148 -38.86 -5.02 30.79
C PRO A 148 -37.57 -4.18 30.70
N LEU A 149 -36.47 -4.64 31.31
CA LEU A 149 -35.17 -3.96 31.26
C LEU A 149 -34.64 -3.87 29.83
N LEU A 150 -34.60 -4.98 29.10
CA LEU A 150 -34.17 -5.01 27.70
C LEU A 150 -35.07 -4.14 26.81
N ALA A 151 -36.40 -4.17 27.00
CA ALA A 151 -37.34 -3.31 26.25
C ALA A 151 -37.21 -1.81 26.56
N ALA A 152 -36.65 -1.43 27.70
CA ALA A 152 -36.24 -0.05 27.99
C ALA A 152 -34.87 0.27 27.37
N MET A 153 -33.91 -0.65 27.48
CA MET A 153 -32.56 -0.48 26.93
C MET A 153 -32.53 -0.36 25.40
N TYR A 154 -33.32 -1.17 24.68
CA TYR A 154 -33.38 -1.09 23.21
C TYR A 154 -33.88 0.29 22.73
N ARG A 155 -34.85 0.90 23.44
CA ARG A 155 -35.31 2.27 23.13
C ARG A 155 -34.24 3.31 23.46
N ALA A 156 -33.59 3.19 24.61
CA ALA A 156 -32.53 4.12 25.03
C ALA A 156 -31.22 4.00 24.21
N CYS A 157 -30.97 2.86 23.57
CA CYS A 157 -29.87 2.69 22.60
C CYS A 157 -30.23 3.20 21.19
N ALA A 158 -31.51 3.43 20.90
CA ALA A 158 -32.00 4.05 19.67
C ALA A 158 -32.22 5.58 19.81
N ASP A 159 -31.75 6.18 20.91
CA ASP A 159 -31.82 7.62 21.16
C ASP A 159 -30.84 8.40 20.26
N ALA A 160 -31.21 9.63 19.90
CA ALA A 160 -30.32 10.55 19.20
C ALA A 160 -29.22 11.12 20.11
N GLU A 161 -29.40 11.08 21.43
CA GLU A 161 -28.48 11.64 22.43
C GLU A 161 -27.39 10.63 22.87
N PRO A 162 -26.11 10.83 22.49
CA PRO A 162 -25.05 9.86 22.81
C PRO A 162 -24.83 9.62 24.31
N ALA A 163 -25.21 10.60 25.15
CA ALA A 163 -25.14 10.48 26.60
C ALA A 163 -26.16 9.48 27.18
N VAL A 164 -27.34 9.36 26.55
CA VAL A 164 -28.37 8.36 26.90
C VAL A 164 -27.87 6.98 26.50
N VAL A 165 -27.45 6.83 25.24
CA VAL A 165 -26.92 5.59 24.67
C VAL A 165 -25.74 5.08 25.51
N LYS A 166 -24.75 5.92 25.83
CA LYS A 166 -23.60 5.52 26.65
C LYS A 166 -24.03 5.01 28.04
N SER A 167 -24.87 5.76 28.76
CA SER A 167 -25.34 5.37 30.10
C SER A 167 -26.17 4.08 30.06
N CYS A 168 -26.88 3.83 28.95
CA CYS A 168 -27.60 2.59 28.70
C CYS A 168 -26.66 1.41 28.44
N LEU A 169 -25.58 1.60 27.69
CA LEU A 169 -24.58 0.55 27.46
C LEU A 169 -23.78 0.20 28.72
N GLU A 170 -23.45 1.18 29.56
CA GLU A 170 -22.91 0.95 30.91
C GLU A 170 -23.89 0.11 31.76
N SER A 171 -25.19 0.40 31.68
CA SER A 171 -26.25 -0.37 32.35
C SER A 171 -26.37 -1.81 31.81
N ALA A 172 -26.25 -2.01 30.50
CA ALA A 172 -26.27 -3.34 29.88
C ALA A 172 -25.02 -4.18 30.22
N GLU A 173 -23.86 -3.54 30.39
CA GLU A 173 -22.64 -4.19 30.86
C GLU A 173 -22.71 -4.60 32.35
N LEU A 174 -23.57 -3.98 33.16
CA LEU A 174 -23.91 -4.48 34.51
C LEU A 174 -24.82 -5.71 34.44
N LEU A 175 -25.76 -5.79 33.50
CA LEU A 175 -26.56 -7.01 33.31
C LEU A 175 -25.68 -8.21 32.94
N GLY A 176 -24.64 -8.02 32.12
CA GLY A 176 -23.66 -9.08 31.83
C GLY A 176 -22.94 -9.62 33.07
N ARG A 177 -22.65 -8.75 34.05
CA ARG A 177 -21.94 -9.13 35.30
C ARG A 177 -22.82 -9.88 36.30
N PHE A 178 -24.12 -9.61 36.32
CA PHE A 178 -25.03 -10.07 37.37
C PHE A 178 -26.08 -11.09 36.90
N VAL A 179 -26.42 -11.14 35.61
CA VAL A 179 -27.46 -12.04 35.07
C VAL A 179 -26.81 -13.22 34.35
N ASN A 180 -27.24 -14.44 34.69
CA ASN A 180 -26.73 -15.66 34.06
C ASN A 180 -26.94 -15.64 32.52
N PRO A 181 -25.87 -15.80 31.70
CA PRO A 181 -25.95 -15.84 30.24
C PRO A 181 -26.99 -16.81 29.65
N GLN A 182 -27.28 -17.94 30.32
CA GLN A 182 -28.29 -18.90 29.87
C GLN A 182 -29.70 -18.26 29.77
N VAL A 183 -29.99 -17.27 30.62
CA VAL A 183 -31.27 -16.55 30.64
C VAL A 183 -31.21 -15.33 29.71
N SER A 184 -30.14 -14.53 29.79
CA SER A 184 -30.03 -13.28 29.01
C SER A 184 -29.84 -13.55 27.53
N LEU A 185 -28.95 -14.46 27.12
CA LEU A 185 -28.73 -14.79 25.71
C LEU A 185 -29.96 -15.43 25.05
N LYS A 186 -30.78 -16.17 25.81
CA LYS A 186 -32.05 -16.71 25.29
C LYS A 186 -33.01 -15.60 24.85
N LEU A 187 -33.08 -14.50 25.58
CA LEU A 187 -33.90 -13.34 25.21
C LEU A 187 -33.21 -12.46 24.17
N LEU A 188 -31.93 -12.14 24.35
CA LEU A 188 -31.17 -11.25 23.46
C LEU A 188 -31.12 -11.77 22.03
N LEU A 189 -30.75 -13.05 21.84
CA LEU A 189 -30.62 -13.63 20.51
C LEU A 189 -31.96 -13.69 19.79
N ALA A 190 -33.06 -14.01 20.51
CA ALA A 190 -34.40 -13.96 19.95
C ALA A 190 -34.81 -12.55 19.47
N HIS A 191 -34.30 -11.47 20.06
CA HIS A 191 -34.55 -10.12 19.56
C HIS A 191 -33.67 -9.77 18.35
N VAL A 192 -32.44 -10.28 18.26
CA VAL A 192 -31.58 -10.13 17.06
C VAL A 192 -32.15 -10.92 15.87
N GLU A 193 -32.53 -12.19 16.10
CA GLU A 193 -33.18 -13.08 15.14
C GLU A 193 -34.48 -12.46 14.59
N ASN A 194 -35.32 -11.86 15.46
CA ASN A 194 -36.54 -11.19 15.01
C ASN A 194 -36.32 -9.81 14.37
N ALA A 195 -35.32 -9.01 14.80
CA ALA A 195 -35.11 -7.65 14.28
C ALA A 195 -34.81 -7.63 12.77
N SER A 196 -34.14 -8.66 12.25
CA SER A 196 -33.88 -8.85 10.81
C SER A 196 -35.15 -9.06 9.98
N SER A 197 -36.26 -9.50 10.58
CA SER A 197 -37.56 -9.70 9.91
C SER A 197 -38.43 -8.43 9.86
N SER A 198 -38.02 -7.37 10.55
CA SER A 198 -38.79 -6.12 10.67
C SER A 198 -38.16 -5.00 9.84
N SER A 199 -38.99 -4.27 9.08
CA SER A 199 -38.59 -3.15 8.21
C SER A 199 -38.16 -1.87 8.97
N SER A 200 -37.59 -2.06 10.15
CA SER A 200 -37.05 -1.03 11.04
C SER A 200 -35.83 -1.64 11.72
N SER A 201 -34.75 -1.80 10.94
CA SER A 201 -33.50 -2.50 11.28
C SER A 201 -32.68 -1.76 12.36
N SER A 202 -33.23 -1.62 13.56
CA SER A 202 -32.55 -1.01 14.70
C SER A 202 -31.34 -1.83 15.10
N SER A 203 -30.17 -1.19 15.19
CA SER A 203 -28.94 -1.80 15.70
C SER A 203 -28.95 -2.01 17.22
N ALA A 204 -29.91 -1.42 17.94
CA ALA A 204 -29.98 -1.42 19.40
C ALA A 204 -29.91 -2.82 20.07
N PRO A 205 -30.53 -3.90 19.53
CA PRO A 205 -30.38 -5.24 20.09
C PRO A 205 -28.94 -5.76 20.05
N LEU A 206 -28.17 -5.43 19.00
CA LEU A 206 -26.75 -5.76 18.90
C LEU A 206 -25.89 -4.90 19.82
N MET A 207 -26.21 -3.61 19.97
CA MET A 207 -25.50 -2.71 20.89
C MET A 207 -25.59 -3.24 22.34
N VAL A 208 -26.80 -3.63 22.76
CA VAL A 208 -27.06 -4.21 24.08
C VAL A 208 -26.43 -5.61 24.20
N LEU A 209 -26.49 -6.45 23.16
CA LEU A 209 -25.79 -7.76 23.16
C LEU A 209 -24.29 -7.59 23.34
N ALA A 210 -23.63 -6.71 22.58
CA ALA A 210 -22.20 -6.44 22.71
C ALA A 210 -21.81 -5.95 24.12
N ALA A 211 -22.67 -5.15 24.76
CA ALA A 211 -22.46 -4.70 26.14
C ALA A 211 -22.65 -5.83 27.16
N VAL A 212 -23.71 -6.64 27.06
CA VAL A 212 -23.92 -7.81 27.93
C VAL A 212 -22.77 -8.81 27.79
N LEU A 213 -22.27 -9.04 26.57
CA LEU A 213 -21.10 -9.89 26.33
C LEU A 213 -19.84 -9.34 27.02
N ARG A 214 -19.53 -8.04 26.90
CA ARG A 214 -18.40 -7.40 27.61
C ARG A 214 -18.48 -7.50 29.13
N GLY A 215 -19.68 -7.55 29.70
CA GLY A 215 -19.88 -7.69 31.15
C GLY A 215 -19.83 -9.13 31.67
N SER A 216 -19.96 -10.13 30.80
CA SER A 216 -20.07 -11.54 31.19
C SER A 216 -18.73 -12.18 31.53
N SER A 217 -18.72 -13.28 32.30
CA SER A 217 -17.52 -14.10 32.49
C SER A 217 -17.27 -15.06 31.32
N ARG A 218 -15.98 -15.28 31.04
CA ARG A 218 -15.45 -16.32 30.13
C ARG A 218 -16.12 -17.67 30.36
N ASP A 219 -16.10 -18.18 31.60
CA ASP A 219 -16.65 -19.50 31.95
C ASP A 219 -18.16 -19.61 31.70
N ALA A 220 -18.93 -18.54 31.91
CA ALA A 220 -20.37 -18.55 31.72
C ALA A 220 -20.79 -18.33 30.25
N LEU A 221 -19.97 -17.66 29.44
CA LEU A 221 -20.18 -17.58 27.98
C LEU A 221 -19.75 -18.85 27.25
N ARG A 222 -18.73 -19.56 27.74
CA ARG A 222 -18.14 -20.77 27.13
C ARG A 222 -19.16 -21.79 26.58
N PRO A 223 -20.19 -22.25 27.33
CA PRO A 223 -21.17 -23.22 26.82
C PRO A 223 -22.14 -22.65 25.78
N HIS A 224 -22.15 -21.33 25.56
CA HIS A 224 -23.04 -20.64 24.63
C HIS A 224 -22.34 -20.16 23.36
N LEU A 225 -21.01 -20.27 23.28
CA LEU A 225 -20.22 -19.82 22.13
C LEU A 225 -20.72 -20.36 20.78
N PRO A 226 -20.99 -21.67 20.58
CA PRO A 226 -21.48 -22.18 19.29
C PRO A 226 -22.74 -21.45 18.81
N ARG A 227 -23.75 -21.32 19.68
CA ARG A 227 -25.00 -20.60 19.34
C ARG A 227 -24.75 -19.12 19.05
N LEU A 228 -23.81 -18.47 19.76
CA LEU A 228 -23.42 -17.09 19.50
C LEU A 228 -22.79 -16.94 18.11
N GLY A 229 -21.88 -17.85 17.74
CA GLY A 229 -21.27 -17.90 16.41
C GLY A 229 -22.32 -18.14 15.32
N ASP A 230 -23.15 -19.17 15.47
CA ASP A 230 -24.14 -19.57 14.47
C ASP A 230 -25.21 -18.50 14.23
N VAL A 231 -25.65 -17.80 15.28
CA VAL A 231 -26.58 -16.66 15.13
C VAL A 231 -25.89 -15.51 14.40
N LEU A 232 -24.71 -15.06 14.84
CA LEU A 232 -24.03 -13.91 14.21
C LEU A 232 -23.64 -14.19 12.74
N ALA A 233 -23.31 -15.43 12.39
CA ALA A 233 -22.96 -15.85 11.04
C ALA A 233 -24.18 -16.09 10.11
N ASN A 234 -25.42 -16.03 10.62
CA ASN A 234 -26.61 -16.27 9.80
C ASN A 234 -26.76 -15.22 8.67
N PRO A 235 -26.82 -15.60 7.38
CA PRO A 235 -27.04 -14.69 6.25
C PRO A 235 -28.25 -13.75 6.38
N ASP A 236 -29.32 -14.16 7.08
CA ASP A 236 -30.55 -13.37 7.19
C ASP A 236 -30.38 -12.07 7.98
N ILE A 237 -29.36 -11.97 8.84
CA ILE A 237 -29.03 -10.76 9.62
C ILE A 237 -28.52 -9.61 8.73
N TRP A 238 -28.09 -9.89 7.50
CA TRP A 238 -27.28 -8.97 6.70
C TRP A 238 -28.02 -8.31 5.52
N GLN A 239 -29.31 -8.61 5.32
CA GLN A 239 -30.00 -8.31 4.05
C GLN A 239 -30.26 -6.80 3.81
N GLU A 240 -30.36 -5.98 4.87
CA GLU A 240 -30.54 -4.51 4.78
C GLU A 240 -29.45 -3.75 5.57
N SER A 241 -28.18 -4.13 5.40
CA SER A 241 -27.08 -3.65 6.26
C SER A 241 -26.73 -2.17 6.08
N GLN A 242 -27.27 -1.30 6.94
CA GLN A 242 -26.69 0.03 7.18
C GLN A 242 -25.29 -0.11 7.81
N GLN A 243 -24.37 0.81 7.50
CA GLN A 243 -23.00 0.82 8.05
C GLN A 243 -23.00 0.78 9.60
N SER A 244 -23.90 1.54 10.23
CA SER A 244 -24.13 1.56 11.67
C SER A 244 -24.49 0.19 12.28
N TYR A 245 -25.10 -0.71 11.50
CA TYR A 245 -25.42 -2.08 11.91
C TYR A 245 -24.18 -2.99 11.83
N LEU A 246 -23.40 -2.88 10.74
CA LEU A 246 -22.13 -3.59 10.57
C LEU A 246 -21.16 -3.30 11.71
N GLU A 247 -21.12 -2.05 12.19
CA GLU A 247 -20.32 -1.65 13.35
C GLU A 247 -20.68 -2.42 14.63
N GLN A 248 -21.97 -2.69 14.88
CA GLN A 248 -22.40 -3.35 16.12
C GLN A 248 -22.21 -4.86 16.07
N VAL A 249 -22.31 -5.49 14.88
CA VAL A 249 -21.91 -6.91 14.75
C VAL A 249 -20.40 -7.04 14.94
N LEU A 250 -19.58 -6.13 14.38
CA LEU A 250 -18.15 -6.10 14.66
C LEU A 250 -17.87 -5.87 16.15
N GLY A 251 -18.64 -5.00 16.81
CA GLY A 251 -18.60 -4.80 18.27
C GLY A 251 -18.96 -6.05 19.09
N CYS A 252 -19.85 -6.91 18.60
CA CYS A 252 -20.12 -8.22 19.20
C CYS A 252 -18.92 -9.17 19.07
N VAL A 253 -18.29 -9.24 17.89
CA VAL A 253 -17.06 -10.05 17.66
C VAL A 253 -15.92 -9.56 18.55
N GLN A 254 -15.71 -8.24 18.63
CA GLN A 254 -14.70 -7.63 19.51
C GLN A 254 -14.96 -7.94 20.99
N ALA A 255 -16.23 -7.94 21.43
CA ALA A 255 -16.59 -8.33 22.80
C ALA A 255 -16.27 -9.82 23.09
N LEU A 256 -16.61 -10.73 22.17
CA LEU A 256 -16.33 -12.16 22.30
C LEU A 256 -14.81 -12.42 22.38
N LEU A 257 -14.02 -11.84 21.48
CA LEU A 257 -12.56 -12.00 21.48
C LEU A 257 -11.92 -11.48 22.78
N THR A 258 -12.41 -10.36 23.31
CA THR A 258 -11.88 -9.74 24.54
C THR A 258 -12.23 -10.51 25.81
N VAL A 259 -13.39 -11.18 25.85
CA VAL A 259 -13.88 -11.85 27.07
C VAL A 259 -13.61 -13.36 27.08
N CYS A 260 -13.73 -14.03 25.93
CA CYS A 260 -13.62 -15.49 25.85
C CYS A 260 -12.22 -15.95 25.44
N GLU A 261 -11.39 -15.06 24.92
CA GLU A 261 -10.00 -15.32 24.50
C GLU A 261 -9.93 -16.64 23.68
N GLY A 262 -9.01 -17.55 24.00
CA GLY A 262 -8.77 -18.79 23.26
C GLY A 262 -9.98 -19.74 23.13
N ASP A 263 -11.02 -19.62 23.97
CA ASP A 263 -12.25 -20.41 23.76
C ASP A 263 -13.02 -20.01 22.49
N CYS A 264 -12.70 -18.87 21.89
CA CYS A 264 -13.16 -18.49 20.55
C CYS A 264 -12.70 -19.48 19.45
N GLU A 265 -11.74 -20.37 19.71
CA GLU A 265 -11.34 -21.43 18.77
C GLU A 265 -12.53 -22.28 18.30
N VAL A 266 -13.49 -22.55 19.19
CA VAL A 266 -14.70 -23.34 18.91
C VAL A 266 -15.59 -22.70 17.83
N ILE A 267 -15.50 -21.37 17.65
CA ILE A 267 -16.29 -20.58 16.68
C ILE A 267 -15.43 -19.77 15.70
N SER A 268 -14.15 -20.14 15.57
CA SER A 268 -13.17 -19.47 14.70
C SER A 268 -13.66 -19.33 13.25
N LEU A 269 -14.35 -20.34 12.71
CA LEU A 269 -14.98 -20.31 11.39
C LEU A 269 -16.12 -19.29 11.31
N GLN A 270 -17.07 -19.30 12.25
CA GLN A 270 -18.20 -18.38 12.28
C GLN A 270 -17.73 -16.93 12.44
N LEU A 271 -16.77 -16.67 13.34
CA LEU A 271 -16.18 -15.34 13.51
C LEU A 271 -15.49 -14.85 12.22
N LEU A 272 -14.80 -15.75 11.49
CA LEU A 272 -14.21 -15.42 10.19
C LEU A 272 -15.27 -15.14 9.12
N GLN A 273 -16.37 -15.92 9.06
CA GLN A 273 -17.50 -15.66 8.16
C GLN A 273 -18.18 -14.31 8.44
N VAL A 274 -18.33 -13.94 9.73
CA VAL A 274 -18.83 -12.63 10.14
C VAL A 274 -17.87 -11.52 9.68
N LEU A 275 -16.58 -11.62 9.99
CA LEU A 275 -15.57 -10.62 9.60
C LEU A 275 -15.49 -10.44 8.08
N LEU A 276 -15.54 -11.54 7.32
CA LEU A 276 -15.63 -11.53 5.86
C LEU A 276 -16.89 -10.81 5.35
N THR A 277 -18.05 -11.10 5.96
CA THR A 277 -19.33 -10.48 5.58
C THR A 277 -19.33 -8.97 5.85
N VAL A 278 -18.90 -8.57 7.06
CA VAL A 278 -18.67 -7.17 7.45
C VAL A 278 -17.72 -6.47 6.48
N ARG A 279 -16.59 -7.11 6.13
CA ARG A 279 -15.59 -6.57 5.19
C ARG A 279 -16.10 -6.45 3.75
N SER A 280 -17.04 -7.32 3.35
CA SER A 280 -17.62 -7.38 2.01
C SER A 280 -18.75 -6.37 1.79
N LEU A 281 -19.47 -6.00 2.86
CA LEU A 281 -20.62 -5.09 2.81
C LEU A 281 -20.27 -3.63 3.12
N SER A 282 -19.20 -3.38 3.90
CA SER A 282 -18.83 -2.02 4.27
C SER A 282 -18.15 -1.25 3.12
N THR A 283 -18.66 -0.04 2.86
CA THR A 283 -18.15 0.88 1.83
C THR A 283 -17.05 1.82 2.31
N GLU A 284 -16.76 1.87 3.62
CA GLU A 284 -15.87 2.89 4.22
C GLU A 284 -14.44 2.35 4.46
N PRO A 285 -13.40 2.96 3.85
CA PRO A 285 -12.02 2.47 3.99
C PRO A 285 -11.46 2.51 5.42
N GLU A 286 -11.87 3.48 6.24
CA GLU A 286 -11.40 3.59 7.63
C GLU A 286 -11.90 2.40 8.48
N PHE A 287 -13.13 1.97 8.25
CA PHE A 287 -13.73 0.81 8.92
C PHE A 287 -13.05 -0.51 8.53
N TRP A 288 -12.48 -0.61 7.32
CA TRP A 288 -11.72 -1.80 6.90
C TRP A 288 -10.49 -2.05 7.81
N SER A 289 -9.81 -1.00 8.30
CA SER A 289 -8.71 -1.16 9.28
C SER A 289 -9.19 -1.81 10.57
N LYS A 290 -10.35 -1.37 11.08
CA LYS A 290 -10.97 -1.92 12.31
C LYS A 290 -11.36 -3.40 12.13
N VAL A 291 -11.80 -3.80 10.95
CA VAL A 291 -12.04 -5.23 10.63
C VAL A 291 -10.72 -6.00 10.63
N GLU A 292 -9.67 -5.50 9.96
CA GLU A 292 -8.36 -6.17 9.90
C GLU A 292 -7.65 -6.23 11.26
N GLU A 293 -7.82 -5.22 12.12
CA GLU A 293 -7.41 -5.24 13.53
C GLU A 293 -8.14 -6.33 14.31
N THR A 294 -9.43 -6.52 14.06
CA THR A 294 -10.23 -7.59 14.69
C THR A 294 -9.85 -8.97 14.18
N THR A 295 -9.53 -9.11 12.88
CA THR A 295 -8.96 -10.34 12.31
C THR A 295 -7.59 -10.65 12.90
N ARG A 296 -6.73 -9.64 13.11
CA ARG A 296 -5.43 -9.80 13.81
C ARG A 296 -5.62 -10.18 15.28
N ALA A 297 -6.62 -9.63 15.97
CA ALA A 297 -6.98 -10.05 17.33
C ALA A 297 -7.44 -11.52 17.37
N LEU A 298 -8.27 -11.96 16.42
CA LEU A 298 -8.66 -13.37 16.27
C LEU A 298 -7.44 -14.27 16.01
N CYS A 299 -6.48 -13.87 15.16
CA CYS A 299 -5.24 -14.65 14.96
C CYS A 299 -4.44 -14.78 16.25
N SER A 300 -4.23 -13.68 16.97
CA SER A 300 -3.52 -13.64 18.26
C SER A 300 -4.17 -14.54 19.32
N VAL A 301 -5.50 -14.46 19.44
CA VAL A 301 -6.33 -15.29 20.32
C VAL A 301 -6.20 -16.79 20.03
N LEU A 302 -6.00 -17.17 18.75
CA LEU A 302 -5.83 -18.54 18.31
C LEU A 302 -4.37 -19.01 18.28
N GLY A 303 -3.41 -18.16 18.67
CA GLY A 303 -1.97 -18.48 18.61
C GLY A 303 -1.42 -18.61 17.19
N LEU A 304 -2.01 -17.92 16.21
CA LEU A 304 -1.62 -17.98 14.80
C LEU A 304 -0.75 -16.79 14.39
N ASP A 305 0.35 -17.05 13.68
CA ASP A 305 1.33 -16.02 13.26
C ASP A 305 0.75 -14.94 12.33
N GLY A 306 -0.39 -15.20 11.68
CA GLY A 306 -1.08 -14.21 10.86
C GLY A 306 -2.32 -14.73 10.13
N GLY A 307 -3.03 -13.81 9.45
CA GLY A 307 -4.29 -14.08 8.77
C GLY A 307 -4.23 -15.18 7.71
N ALA A 308 -3.06 -15.40 7.07
CA ALA A 308 -2.85 -16.49 6.13
C ALA A 308 -3.14 -17.87 6.76
N GLU A 309 -2.68 -18.13 7.98
CA GLU A 309 -2.92 -19.41 8.65
C GLU A 309 -4.39 -19.57 9.07
N LEU A 310 -5.02 -18.48 9.51
CA LEU A 310 -6.47 -18.44 9.78
C LEU A 310 -7.29 -18.79 8.53
N TYR A 311 -6.90 -18.26 7.36
CA TYR A 311 -7.49 -18.64 6.08
C TYR A 311 -7.19 -20.11 5.72
N ARG A 312 -5.95 -20.58 5.85
CA ARG A 312 -5.55 -21.96 5.55
C ARG A 312 -6.35 -22.98 6.36
N ARG A 313 -6.56 -22.71 7.65
CA ARG A 313 -7.35 -23.54 8.59
C ARG A 313 -8.83 -23.69 8.19
N HIS A 314 -9.40 -22.73 7.46
CA HIS A 314 -10.83 -22.65 7.18
C HIS A 314 -11.22 -22.59 5.69
N MET A 315 -10.25 -22.57 4.77
CA MET A 315 -10.51 -22.40 3.34
C MET A 315 -11.45 -23.47 2.74
N PRO A 316 -11.35 -24.77 3.07
CA PRO A 316 -12.30 -25.78 2.57
C PRO A 316 -13.75 -25.50 2.97
N GLN A 317 -13.97 -25.03 4.20
CA GLN A 317 -15.29 -24.68 4.72
C GLN A 317 -15.82 -23.39 4.08
N LEU A 318 -14.97 -22.39 3.87
CA LEU A 318 -15.33 -21.13 3.21
C LEU A 318 -15.71 -21.33 1.74
N ILE A 319 -14.89 -22.06 0.97
CA ILE A 319 -15.20 -22.38 -0.44
C ILE A 319 -16.45 -23.29 -0.51
N GLY A 320 -16.57 -24.27 0.39
CA GLY A 320 -17.75 -25.13 0.50
C GLY A 320 -19.03 -24.33 0.74
N TRP A 321 -19.03 -23.39 1.70
CA TRP A 321 -20.14 -22.49 2.01
C TRP A 321 -20.55 -21.64 0.80
N LEU A 322 -19.59 -21.02 0.09
CA LEU A 322 -19.87 -20.26 -1.12
C LEU A 322 -20.47 -21.13 -2.24
N SER A 323 -19.96 -22.36 -2.43
CA SER A 323 -20.40 -23.26 -3.50
C SER A 323 -21.88 -23.67 -3.42
N GLN A 324 -22.47 -23.67 -2.22
CA GLN A 324 -23.88 -23.99 -2.00
C GLN A 324 -24.82 -23.01 -2.72
N THR A 325 -24.41 -21.74 -2.87
CA THR A 325 -25.23 -20.67 -3.46
C THR A 325 -24.81 -20.25 -4.86
N GLN A 326 -23.68 -20.75 -5.38
CA GLN A 326 -23.05 -20.29 -6.65
C GLN A 326 -23.98 -20.20 -7.87
N ARG A 327 -25.08 -20.98 -7.89
CA ARG A 327 -26.08 -21.02 -8.97
C ARG A 327 -27.05 -19.83 -8.96
N THR A 328 -27.28 -19.17 -7.82
CA THR A 328 -28.16 -18.00 -7.70
C THR A 328 -27.43 -16.66 -7.76
N TRP A 329 -26.09 -16.67 -7.86
CA TRP A 329 -25.28 -15.45 -7.85
C TRP A 329 -25.56 -14.51 -9.03
N THR A 330 -25.59 -13.21 -8.73
CA THR A 330 -25.62 -12.06 -9.64
C THR A 330 -24.52 -11.06 -9.26
N ASN A 331 -24.37 -9.96 -10.01
CA ASN A 331 -23.44 -8.87 -9.68
C ASN A 331 -23.60 -8.34 -8.22
N TYR A 332 -24.85 -8.32 -7.71
CA TYR A 332 -25.19 -7.78 -6.39
C TYR A 332 -25.15 -8.81 -5.24
N SER A 333 -24.87 -10.09 -5.52
CA SER A 333 -24.84 -11.13 -4.48
C SER A 333 -23.68 -10.92 -3.50
N THR A 334 -24.00 -10.91 -2.20
CA THR A 334 -23.01 -10.74 -1.12
C THR A 334 -21.92 -11.81 -1.17
N GLN A 335 -22.26 -13.03 -1.62
CA GLN A 335 -21.33 -14.14 -1.78
C GLN A 335 -20.27 -13.90 -2.87
N ARG A 336 -20.57 -13.09 -3.89
CA ARG A 336 -19.58 -12.63 -4.88
C ARG A 336 -18.54 -11.70 -4.24
N LEU A 337 -19.00 -10.78 -3.38
CA LEU A 337 -18.13 -9.86 -2.64
C LEU A 337 -17.31 -10.61 -1.57
N GLN A 338 -17.90 -11.60 -0.89
CA GLN A 338 -17.18 -12.49 0.03
C GLN A 338 -16.08 -13.28 -0.69
N LEU A 339 -16.34 -13.83 -1.88
CA LEU A 339 -15.30 -14.49 -2.69
C LEU A 339 -14.17 -13.51 -3.09
N GLU A 340 -14.51 -12.28 -3.47
CA GLU A 340 -13.52 -11.23 -3.79
C GLU A 340 -12.64 -10.88 -2.58
N VAL A 341 -13.24 -10.74 -1.38
CA VAL A 341 -12.49 -10.51 -0.12
C VAL A 341 -11.60 -11.71 0.24
N ILE A 342 -12.12 -12.94 0.20
CA ILE A 342 -11.35 -14.16 0.49
C ILE A 342 -10.14 -14.28 -0.43
N ALA A 343 -10.33 -14.08 -1.73
CA ALA A 343 -9.27 -14.25 -2.73
C ALA A 343 -8.13 -13.23 -2.57
N PHE A 344 -8.39 -12.01 -2.10
CA PHE A 344 -7.33 -11.04 -1.81
C PHE A 344 -6.75 -11.17 -0.40
N GLN A 345 -7.56 -11.37 0.64
CA GLN A 345 -7.07 -11.39 2.03
C GLN A 345 -6.36 -12.70 2.42
N SER A 346 -6.58 -13.80 1.69
CA SER A 346 -5.82 -15.05 1.90
C SER A 346 -4.45 -15.07 1.21
N GLY A 347 -4.18 -14.13 0.29
CA GLY A 347 -2.89 -14.00 -0.39
C GLY A 347 -2.43 -15.31 -1.05
N PRO A 348 -1.22 -15.83 -0.76
CA PRO A 348 -0.71 -17.05 -1.39
C PRO A 348 -1.51 -18.31 -1.02
N VAL A 349 -2.32 -18.29 0.04
CA VAL A 349 -3.07 -19.47 0.48
C VAL A 349 -4.14 -19.86 -0.54
N ILE A 350 -4.63 -18.94 -1.37
CA ILE A 350 -5.63 -19.26 -2.40
C ILE A 350 -5.13 -20.30 -3.42
N GLY A 351 -3.81 -20.30 -3.72
CA GLY A 351 -3.14 -21.28 -4.59
C GLY A 351 -2.97 -22.67 -3.98
N GLU A 352 -3.18 -22.85 -2.67
CA GLU A 352 -3.17 -24.17 -2.03
C GLU A 352 -4.50 -24.93 -2.26
N PHE A 353 -5.58 -24.21 -2.57
CA PHE A 353 -6.95 -24.76 -2.66
C PHE A 353 -7.55 -24.69 -4.07
N LEU A 354 -6.70 -24.59 -5.13
CA LEU A 354 -7.14 -24.63 -6.54
C LEU A 354 -8.12 -25.78 -6.87
N PRO A 355 -7.98 -27.02 -6.35
CA PRO A 355 -8.94 -28.10 -6.64
C PRO A 355 -10.37 -27.84 -6.15
N LEU A 356 -10.56 -26.99 -5.12
CA LEU A 356 -11.87 -26.57 -4.62
C LEU A 356 -12.35 -25.28 -5.30
N LEU A 357 -11.42 -24.37 -5.62
CA LEU A 357 -11.72 -23.08 -6.24
C LEU A 357 -12.11 -23.20 -7.72
N MET A 358 -11.45 -24.09 -8.48
CA MET A 358 -11.67 -24.21 -9.93
C MET A 358 -13.12 -24.59 -10.29
N PRO A 359 -13.78 -25.58 -9.64
CA PRO A 359 -15.20 -25.88 -9.89
C PRO A 359 -16.16 -24.73 -9.54
N LEU A 360 -15.87 -23.96 -8.48
CA LEU A 360 -16.65 -22.78 -8.08
C LEU A 360 -16.56 -21.68 -9.14
N LEU A 361 -15.35 -21.39 -9.63
CA LEU A 361 -15.11 -20.44 -10.72
C LEU A 361 -15.78 -20.93 -12.02
N GLN A 362 -15.54 -22.18 -12.42
CA GLN A 362 -16.10 -22.80 -13.62
C GLN A 362 -17.62 -22.67 -13.69
N ALA A 363 -18.33 -23.06 -12.63
CA ALA A 363 -19.79 -23.00 -12.58
C ALA A 363 -20.34 -21.56 -12.60
N SER A 364 -19.52 -20.59 -12.18
CA SER A 364 -19.89 -19.17 -12.12
C SER A 364 -19.60 -18.44 -13.44
N VAL A 365 -18.58 -18.83 -14.21
CA VAL A 365 -18.21 -18.17 -15.48
C VAL A 365 -18.83 -18.77 -16.75
N GLN A 366 -19.71 -19.78 -16.65
CA GLN A 366 -20.35 -20.37 -17.84
C GLN A 366 -21.12 -19.35 -18.68
N PRO A 367 -21.15 -19.47 -20.04
CA PRO A 367 -21.82 -18.50 -20.92
C PRO A 367 -23.31 -18.26 -20.64
N SER A 368 -23.99 -19.18 -19.96
CA SER A 368 -25.40 -19.06 -19.53
C SER A 368 -25.62 -18.27 -18.23
N ARG A 369 -24.55 -17.84 -17.55
CA ARG A 369 -24.59 -17.10 -16.27
C ARG A 369 -24.74 -15.60 -16.49
N ASP A 370 -25.15 -14.89 -15.44
CA ASP A 370 -25.29 -13.42 -15.41
C ASP A 370 -24.06 -12.72 -16.04
N PRO A 371 -24.24 -11.90 -17.09
CA PRO A 371 -23.13 -11.22 -17.75
C PRO A 371 -22.33 -10.30 -16.84
N GLU A 372 -22.97 -9.59 -15.91
CA GLU A 372 -22.28 -8.65 -15.02
C GLU A 372 -21.44 -9.37 -13.96
N MET A 373 -21.99 -10.42 -13.33
CA MET A 373 -21.23 -11.29 -12.42
C MET A 373 -20.01 -11.91 -13.13
N ARG A 374 -20.13 -12.32 -14.39
CA ARG A 374 -18.97 -12.78 -15.19
C ARG A 374 -17.90 -11.72 -15.41
N LEU A 375 -18.29 -10.48 -15.71
CA LEU A 375 -17.35 -9.36 -15.82
C LEU A 375 -16.58 -9.14 -14.51
N GLN A 376 -17.24 -9.20 -13.36
CA GLN A 376 -16.59 -9.06 -12.07
C GLN A 376 -15.63 -10.24 -11.77
N LEU A 377 -16.03 -11.48 -12.06
CA LEU A 377 -15.16 -12.64 -11.82
C LEU A 377 -13.93 -12.67 -12.73
N PHE A 378 -14.04 -12.32 -14.03
CA PHE A 378 -12.84 -12.17 -14.86
C PHE A 378 -11.97 -10.99 -14.44
N THR A 379 -12.56 -9.92 -13.90
CA THR A 379 -11.80 -8.79 -13.31
C THR A 379 -11.02 -9.26 -12.08
N LEU A 380 -11.66 -9.97 -11.15
CA LEU A 380 -11.02 -10.61 -10.00
C LEU A 380 -9.88 -11.53 -10.42
N LEU A 381 -10.13 -12.46 -11.33
CA LEU A 381 -9.11 -13.40 -11.83
C LEU A 381 -7.93 -12.66 -12.48
N SER A 382 -8.17 -11.60 -13.25
CA SER A 382 -7.09 -10.82 -13.87
C SER A 382 -6.20 -10.12 -12.84
N LYS A 383 -6.76 -9.61 -11.73
CA LYS A 383 -6.00 -9.00 -10.62
C LYS A 383 -5.11 -10.04 -9.92
N LEU A 384 -5.62 -11.24 -9.66
CA LEU A 384 -4.85 -12.34 -9.05
C LEU A 384 -3.74 -12.82 -10.00
N LEU A 385 -4.08 -13.06 -11.26
CA LEU A 385 -3.14 -13.59 -12.26
C LEU A 385 -2.01 -12.63 -12.63
N LEU A 386 -2.16 -11.31 -12.40
CA LEU A 386 -1.06 -10.35 -12.53
C LEU A 386 0.08 -10.63 -11.54
N ASP A 387 -0.22 -11.20 -10.38
CA ASP A 387 0.72 -11.57 -9.32
C ASP A 387 0.51 -13.05 -8.92
N ALA A 388 0.43 -13.92 -9.94
CA ALA A 388 0.17 -15.34 -9.75
C ALA A 388 1.16 -16.03 -8.79
N PRO A 389 2.48 -15.77 -8.79
CA PRO A 389 3.43 -16.45 -7.91
C PRO A 389 3.23 -16.15 -6.42
N ASN A 390 2.53 -15.06 -6.07
CA ASN A 390 2.17 -14.72 -4.70
C ASN A 390 0.68 -14.99 -4.38
N THR A 391 -0.08 -15.56 -5.31
CA THR A 391 -1.53 -15.82 -5.17
C THR A 391 -1.91 -17.23 -5.64
N LEU A 392 -2.31 -17.39 -6.92
CA LEU A 392 -2.85 -18.62 -7.48
C LEU A 392 -1.80 -19.70 -7.78
N ASP A 393 -0.54 -19.31 -8.02
CA ASP A 393 0.59 -20.22 -8.29
C ASP A 393 1.65 -20.21 -7.19
N SER A 394 1.26 -19.83 -5.97
CA SER A 394 2.12 -19.82 -4.77
C SER A 394 2.80 -21.17 -4.46
N GLN A 395 2.28 -22.26 -5.00
CA GLN A 395 2.78 -23.63 -4.84
C GLN A 395 3.48 -24.17 -6.09
N GLY A 396 3.55 -23.40 -7.19
CA GLY A 396 4.05 -23.87 -8.50
C GLY A 396 3.18 -24.95 -9.16
N LYS A 397 1.88 -24.99 -8.83
CA LYS A 397 0.90 -26.03 -9.20
C LYS A 397 -0.28 -25.50 -10.02
N PHE A 398 -0.32 -24.21 -10.35
CA PHE A 398 -1.31 -23.69 -11.28
C PHE A 398 -1.18 -24.35 -12.67
N CYS A 399 0.05 -24.76 -13.02
CA CYS A 399 0.39 -25.56 -14.18
C CYS A 399 -0.46 -26.86 -14.32
N ASP A 400 -0.81 -27.53 -13.23
CA ASP A 400 -1.65 -28.75 -13.25
C ASP A 400 -3.11 -28.45 -13.61
N HIS A 401 -3.58 -27.23 -13.31
CA HIS A 401 -4.95 -26.76 -13.54
C HIS A 401 -5.10 -25.91 -14.82
N LEU A 402 -3.98 -25.56 -15.48
CA LEU A 402 -3.94 -24.63 -16.61
C LEU A 402 -4.81 -25.07 -17.80
N GLU A 403 -4.83 -26.37 -18.11
CA GLU A 403 -5.63 -26.89 -19.23
C GLU A 403 -7.14 -26.71 -18.99
N VAL A 404 -7.60 -27.00 -17.76
CA VAL A 404 -8.99 -26.79 -17.33
C VAL A 404 -9.32 -25.29 -17.31
N PHE A 405 -8.42 -24.47 -16.76
CA PHE A 405 -8.59 -23.00 -16.72
C PHE A 405 -8.74 -22.39 -18.11
N LEU A 406 -7.92 -22.81 -19.08
CA LEU A 406 -8.03 -22.34 -20.46
C LEU A 406 -9.28 -22.88 -21.16
N LYS A 407 -9.52 -24.20 -21.13
CA LYS A 407 -10.58 -24.84 -21.92
C LYS A 407 -11.99 -24.63 -21.38
N GLU A 408 -12.15 -24.60 -20.06
CA GLU A 408 -13.48 -24.66 -19.42
C GLU A 408 -13.95 -23.32 -18.81
N LEU A 409 -13.02 -22.37 -18.60
CA LEU A 409 -13.33 -21.02 -18.11
C LEU A 409 -13.10 -19.95 -19.18
N LEU A 410 -11.87 -19.87 -19.75
CA LEU A 410 -11.49 -18.77 -20.66
C LEU A 410 -12.03 -18.93 -22.09
N LEU A 411 -11.72 -20.02 -22.79
CA LEU A 411 -12.09 -20.20 -24.21
C LEU A 411 -13.60 -20.02 -24.49
N PRO A 412 -14.55 -20.50 -23.65
CA PRO A 412 -15.99 -20.28 -23.85
C PRO A 412 -16.43 -18.82 -23.74
N ASN A 413 -15.64 -17.96 -23.07
CA ASN A 413 -15.90 -16.52 -22.93
C ASN A 413 -15.04 -15.66 -23.87
N LEU A 414 -14.16 -16.27 -24.68
CA LEU A 414 -13.43 -15.65 -25.79
C LEU A 414 -14.12 -15.88 -27.15
N GLU A 415 -15.21 -16.65 -27.21
CA GLU A 415 -15.96 -16.88 -28.46
C GLU A 415 -16.68 -15.60 -28.93
N TRP A 416 -16.53 -15.27 -30.22
CA TRP A 416 -17.23 -14.13 -30.80
C TRP A 416 -18.75 -14.36 -30.78
N GLN A 417 -19.45 -13.36 -30.25
CA GLN A 417 -20.90 -13.28 -30.16
C GLN A 417 -21.32 -11.80 -30.32
N ALA A 418 -22.42 -11.56 -31.01
CA ALA A 418 -22.91 -10.21 -31.28
C ALA A 418 -23.41 -9.50 -30.02
N GLY A 419 -23.27 -8.17 -29.98
CA GLY A 419 -23.81 -7.30 -28.93
C GLY A 419 -22.76 -6.81 -27.91
N ARG A 420 -23.00 -5.60 -27.38
CA ARG A 420 -22.04 -4.87 -26.53
C ARG A 420 -21.64 -5.63 -25.27
N THR A 421 -22.58 -6.31 -24.61
CA THR A 421 -22.32 -7.09 -23.39
C THR A 421 -21.38 -8.27 -23.65
N ALA A 422 -21.52 -8.94 -24.80
CA ALA A 422 -20.63 -10.03 -25.19
C ALA A 422 -19.22 -9.53 -25.54
N ALA A 423 -19.11 -8.40 -26.24
CA ALA A 423 -17.83 -7.74 -26.51
C ALA A 423 -17.14 -7.25 -25.21
N ALA A 424 -17.89 -6.80 -24.20
CA ALA A 424 -17.37 -6.49 -22.88
C ALA A 424 -16.83 -7.74 -22.18
N ILE A 425 -17.58 -8.86 -22.18
CA ILE A 425 -17.12 -10.14 -21.60
C ILE A 425 -15.84 -10.62 -22.27
N ARG A 426 -15.77 -10.59 -23.61
CA ARG A 426 -14.53 -10.89 -24.36
C ARG A 426 -13.39 -9.96 -23.97
N THR A 427 -13.64 -8.65 -23.83
CA THR A 427 -12.61 -7.69 -23.39
C THR A 427 -12.03 -8.09 -22.03
N THR A 428 -12.86 -8.44 -21.04
CA THR A 428 -12.36 -8.83 -19.71
C THR A 428 -11.76 -10.24 -19.69
N ALA A 429 -12.24 -11.17 -20.51
CA ALA A 429 -11.60 -12.48 -20.70
C ALA A 429 -10.22 -12.34 -21.37
N LEU A 430 -10.05 -11.40 -22.32
CA LEU A 430 -8.75 -11.03 -22.88
C LEU A 430 -7.84 -10.36 -21.85
N THR A 431 -8.38 -9.53 -20.94
CA THR A 431 -7.60 -9.00 -19.79
C THR A 431 -7.12 -10.13 -18.89
N CYS A 432 -7.96 -11.12 -18.61
CA CYS A 432 -7.61 -12.29 -17.80
C CYS A 432 -6.58 -13.20 -18.50
N LEU A 433 -6.68 -13.38 -19.83
CA LEU A 433 -5.67 -14.07 -20.64
C LEU A 433 -4.33 -13.30 -20.67
N TYR A 434 -4.35 -11.99 -20.87
CA TYR A 434 -3.15 -11.17 -20.87
C TYR A 434 -2.46 -11.16 -19.49
N ALA A 435 -3.24 -11.11 -18.42
CA ALA A 435 -2.77 -11.27 -17.04
C ALA A 435 -2.05 -12.62 -16.87
N LEU A 436 -2.70 -13.72 -17.24
CA LEU A 436 -2.16 -15.08 -17.20
C LEU A 436 -0.83 -15.22 -17.97
N LEU A 437 -0.71 -14.59 -19.14
CA LEU A 437 0.50 -14.63 -19.97
C LEU A 437 1.64 -13.74 -19.43
N GLN A 438 1.34 -12.71 -18.63
CA GLN A 438 2.35 -11.83 -18.01
C GLN A 438 2.78 -12.31 -16.62
N GLY A 439 1.89 -12.95 -15.87
CA GLY A 439 2.08 -13.34 -14.46
C GLY A 439 3.03 -14.51 -14.18
N GLY A 440 3.71 -15.06 -15.19
CA GLY A 440 4.76 -16.07 -15.02
C GLY A 440 4.31 -17.49 -14.67
N ALA A 441 3.04 -17.73 -14.30
CA ALA A 441 2.49 -19.04 -13.93
C ALA A 441 2.26 -20.03 -15.10
N ILE A 442 2.94 -19.82 -16.24
CA ILE A 442 2.87 -20.69 -17.43
C ILE A 442 4.27 -21.03 -17.92
N ALA A 443 4.57 -22.32 -18.02
CA ALA A 443 5.71 -22.83 -18.75
C ALA A 443 5.44 -22.87 -20.27
N ALA A 444 6.43 -22.46 -21.07
CA ALA A 444 6.36 -22.42 -22.54
C ALA A 444 5.85 -23.74 -23.17
N GLN A 445 6.33 -24.89 -22.68
CA GLN A 445 5.93 -26.20 -23.17
C GLN A 445 4.42 -26.50 -23.00
N GLN A 446 3.79 -26.04 -21.91
CA GLN A 446 2.35 -26.20 -21.71
C GLN A 446 1.56 -25.28 -22.64
N LEU A 447 2.03 -24.03 -22.79
CA LEU A 447 1.44 -23.04 -23.69
C LEU A 447 1.44 -23.51 -25.16
N LEU A 448 2.52 -24.17 -25.58
CA LEU A 448 2.64 -24.79 -26.90
C LEU A 448 1.58 -25.87 -27.14
N GLY A 449 1.21 -26.64 -26.12
CA GLY A 449 0.16 -27.67 -26.21
C GLY A 449 -1.26 -27.13 -26.40
N VAL A 450 -1.52 -25.87 -26.03
CA VAL A 450 -2.84 -25.22 -26.12
C VAL A 450 -2.92 -24.13 -27.19
N GLN A 451 -1.78 -23.67 -27.74
CA GLN A 451 -1.72 -22.54 -28.68
C GLN A 451 -2.65 -22.71 -29.89
N ALA A 452 -2.79 -23.93 -30.42
CA ALA A 452 -3.62 -24.20 -31.60
C ALA A 452 -5.13 -23.91 -31.36
N GLN A 453 -5.60 -23.95 -30.10
CA GLN A 453 -6.97 -23.61 -29.73
C GLN A 453 -7.10 -22.14 -29.32
N LEU A 454 -6.03 -21.57 -28.75
CA LEU A 454 -5.97 -20.21 -28.24
C LEU A 454 -5.78 -19.16 -29.34
N THR A 455 -4.76 -19.34 -30.19
CA THR A 455 -4.34 -18.38 -31.21
C THR A 455 -5.50 -17.93 -32.12
N PRO A 456 -6.36 -18.81 -32.67
CA PRO A 456 -7.49 -18.37 -33.51
C PRO A 456 -8.48 -17.45 -32.79
N ARG A 457 -8.67 -17.59 -31.48
CA ARG A 457 -9.57 -16.74 -30.68
C ARG A 457 -8.94 -15.38 -30.38
N VAL A 458 -7.63 -15.34 -30.13
CA VAL A 458 -6.89 -14.07 -29.95
C VAL A 458 -6.76 -13.31 -31.27
N LEU A 459 -6.61 -14.01 -32.41
CA LEU A 459 -6.66 -13.40 -33.74
C LEU A 459 -8.05 -12.80 -34.04
N ALA A 460 -9.14 -13.54 -33.78
CA ALA A 460 -10.50 -13.01 -33.93
C ALA A 460 -10.77 -11.77 -33.05
N ALA A 461 -10.15 -11.67 -31.87
CA ALA A 461 -10.23 -10.50 -31.01
C ALA A 461 -9.51 -9.24 -31.56
N LEU A 462 -8.68 -9.37 -32.60
CA LEU A 462 -8.11 -8.22 -33.30
C LEU A 462 -9.16 -7.44 -34.10
N ASP A 463 -10.25 -8.07 -34.54
CA ASP A 463 -11.31 -7.44 -35.35
C ASP A 463 -12.49 -6.88 -34.50
N GLU A 464 -12.34 -6.77 -33.18
CA GLU A 464 -13.35 -6.16 -32.30
C GLU A 464 -13.49 -4.63 -32.48
N ASP A 465 -14.72 -4.11 -32.41
CA ASP A 465 -14.99 -2.66 -32.36
C ASP A 465 -14.24 -1.96 -31.22
N SER A 466 -14.05 -2.67 -30.10
CA SER A 466 -13.40 -2.18 -28.88
C SER A 466 -11.89 -2.04 -29.06
N GLN A 467 -11.39 -0.79 -29.08
CA GLN A 467 -9.95 -0.45 -29.04
C GLN A 467 -9.21 -1.25 -27.96
N THR A 468 -9.80 -1.40 -26.77
CA THR A 468 -9.20 -2.14 -25.65
C THR A 468 -9.06 -3.63 -25.95
N SER A 469 -10.05 -4.25 -26.60
CA SER A 469 -9.92 -5.65 -27.05
C SER A 469 -8.80 -5.81 -28.08
N ARG A 470 -8.74 -4.95 -29.11
CA ARG A 470 -7.67 -5.02 -30.13
C ARG A 470 -6.29 -4.82 -29.52
N LEU A 471 -6.15 -3.87 -28.58
CA LEU A 471 -4.91 -3.62 -27.85
C LEU A 471 -4.49 -4.82 -26.98
N LEU A 472 -5.42 -5.44 -26.26
CA LEU A 472 -5.16 -6.63 -25.45
C LEU A 472 -4.83 -7.86 -26.30
N ALA A 473 -5.46 -8.01 -27.46
CA ALA A 473 -5.14 -9.06 -28.44
C ALA A 473 -3.72 -8.90 -28.99
N CYS A 474 -3.34 -7.70 -29.47
CA CYS A 474 -1.96 -7.40 -29.90
C CYS A 474 -0.92 -7.69 -28.80
N ARG A 475 -1.20 -7.28 -27.55
CA ARG A 475 -0.31 -7.52 -26.41
C ARG A 475 -0.25 -8.99 -25.98
N SER A 476 -1.35 -9.73 -26.11
CA SER A 476 -1.39 -11.17 -25.88
C SER A 476 -0.55 -11.90 -26.93
N LEU A 477 -0.72 -11.60 -28.21
CA LEU A 477 0.10 -12.16 -29.30
C LEU A 477 1.59 -11.83 -29.15
N LEU A 478 1.94 -10.59 -28.78
CA LEU A 478 3.31 -10.23 -28.41
C LEU A 478 3.87 -11.10 -27.28
N THR A 479 3.06 -11.45 -26.28
CA THR A 479 3.51 -12.27 -25.15
C THR A 479 3.62 -13.75 -25.53
N LEU A 480 2.66 -14.28 -26.31
CA LEU A 480 2.73 -15.63 -26.90
C LEU A 480 4.00 -15.79 -27.75
N LEU A 481 4.29 -14.83 -28.64
CA LEU A 481 5.50 -14.85 -29.48
C LEU A 481 6.80 -14.78 -28.65
N ARG A 482 6.81 -14.09 -27.50
CA ARG A 482 7.97 -14.09 -26.59
C ARG A 482 8.18 -15.41 -25.85
N LEU A 483 7.08 -16.13 -25.53
CA LEU A 483 7.14 -17.33 -24.70
C LEU A 483 7.32 -18.62 -25.50
N ILE A 484 6.74 -18.73 -26.69
CA ILE A 484 6.77 -19.94 -27.53
C ILE A 484 7.09 -19.68 -29.01
N GLY A 485 7.30 -18.42 -29.41
CA GLY A 485 7.47 -18.05 -30.82
C GLY A 485 8.56 -18.82 -31.59
N PRO A 486 9.76 -19.05 -31.02
CA PRO A 486 10.81 -19.86 -31.65
C PRO A 486 10.44 -21.34 -31.84
N ASP A 487 9.51 -21.87 -31.02
CA ASP A 487 9.05 -23.27 -31.04
C ASP A 487 7.77 -23.47 -31.87
N LEU A 488 7.18 -22.39 -32.41
CA LEU A 488 6.02 -22.46 -33.28
C LEU A 488 6.39 -22.95 -34.70
N HIS A 489 5.49 -23.73 -35.30
CA HIS A 489 5.63 -24.12 -36.71
C HIS A 489 5.60 -22.87 -37.62
N PRO A 490 6.43 -22.77 -38.67
CA PRO A 490 6.43 -21.64 -39.60
C PRO A 490 5.05 -21.27 -40.15
N ASP A 491 4.19 -22.24 -40.48
CA ASP A 491 2.82 -21.96 -40.92
C ASP A 491 1.98 -21.28 -39.83
N SER A 492 2.13 -21.67 -38.56
CA SER A 492 1.44 -21.02 -37.43
C SER A 492 1.93 -19.58 -37.25
N LEU A 493 3.24 -19.32 -37.38
CA LEU A 493 3.78 -17.97 -37.43
C LEU A 493 3.20 -17.17 -38.61
N ASN A 494 3.04 -17.79 -39.78
CA ASN A 494 2.49 -17.16 -40.98
C ASN A 494 0.99 -16.86 -40.93
N THR A 495 0.23 -17.47 -40.01
CA THR A 495 -1.16 -17.03 -39.71
C THR A 495 -1.24 -15.81 -38.79
N ILE A 496 -0.19 -15.50 -38.02
CA ILE A 496 -0.23 -14.45 -36.99
C ILE A 496 0.13 -13.07 -37.56
N TYR A 497 1.19 -12.97 -38.37
CA TYR A 497 1.65 -11.66 -38.86
C TYR A 497 0.63 -10.92 -39.75
N PRO A 498 -0.20 -11.55 -40.61
CA PRO A 498 -1.11 -10.81 -41.49
C PRO A 498 -2.18 -10.05 -40.68
N GLU A 499 -2.66 -10.64 -39.60
CA GLU A 499 -3.68 -10.04 -38.73
C GLU A 499 -3.11 -8.91 -37.88
N LEU A 500 -1.87 -9.06 -37.38
CA LEU A 500 -1.13 -7.95 -36.76
C LEU A 500 -0.87 -6.81 -37.76
N LEU A 501 -0.56 -7.13 -39.02
CA LEU A 501 -0.31 -6.15 -40.07
C LEU A 501 -1.58 -5.35 -40.41
N LYS A 502 -2.76 -5.98 -40.44
CA LYS A 502 -4.07 -5.26 -40.53
C LYS A 502 -4.33 -4.30 -39.37
N ARG A 503 -3.56 -4.37 -38.27
CA ARG A 503 -3.63 -3.43 -37.12
C ARG A 503 -2.52 -2.38 -37.15
N ALA A 504 -1.64 -2.39 -38.14
CA ALA A 504 -0.75 -1.27 -38.44
C ALA A 504 -1.48 -0.09 -39.13
N ASP A 505 -2.73 -0.26 -39.55
CA ASP A 505 -3.62 0.82 -40.03
C ASP A 505 -4.73 1.20 -39.00
N ASP A 506 -4.58 0.81 -37.73
CA ASP A 506 -5.61 1.09 -36.71
C ASP A 506 -5.76 2.59 -36.39
N SER A 507 -6.98 3.04 -36.17
CA SER A 507 -7.27 4.42 -35.77
C SER A 507 -6.66 4.78 -34.41
N SER A 508 -6.44 3.80 -33.52
CA SER A 508 -5.68 3.98 -32.28
C SER A 508 -4.18 3.81 -32.50
N LYS A 509 -3.42 4.87 -32.19
CA LYS A 509 -1.96 4.86 -32.06
C LYS A 509 -1.48 3.70 -31.18
N GLU A 510 -2.14 3.46 -30.05
CA GLU A 510 -1.78 2.44 -29.07
C GLU A 510 -1.88 1.03 -29.67
N VAL A 511 -2.90 0.79 -30.51
CA VAL A 511 -3.08 -0.48 -31.23
C VAL A 511 -2.03 -0.61 -32.34
N ARG A 512 -1.77 0.42 -33.15
CA ARG A 512 -0.69 0.43 -34.17
C ARG A 512 0.67 0.10 -33.55
N MET A 513 1.01 0.78 -32.45
CA MET A 513 2.26 0.59 -31.72
C MET A 513 2.38 -0.82 -31.11
N ALA A 514 1.29 -1.36 -30.54
CA ALA A 514 1.29 -2.72 -30.01
C ALA A 514 1.42 -3.79 -31.12
N ALA A 515 0.77 -3.59 -32.26
CA ALA A 515 0.87 -4.45 -33.44
C ALA A 515 2.30 -4.46 -34.00
N LEU A 516 2.92 -3.29 -34.16
CA LEU A 516 4.32 -3.16 -34.59
C LEU A 516 5.29 -3.80 -33.60
N CYS A 517 5.04 -3.69 -32.29
CA CYS A 517 5.85 -4.40 -31.29
C CYS A 517 5.72 -5.92 -31.41
N ALA A 518 4.52 -6.43 -31.70
CA ALA A 518 4.29 -7.85 -31.97
C ALA A 518 4.98 -8.31 -33.27
N LEU A 519 4.92 -7.52 -34.35
CA LEU A 519 5.63 -7.80 -35.62
C LEU A 519 7.15 -7.77 -35.48
N ARG A 520 7.71 -6.86 -34.66
CA ARG A 520 9.16 -6.89 -34.34
C ARG A 520 9.53 -8.16 -33.57
N CYS A 521 8.66 -8.63 -32.67
CA CYS A 521 8.85 -9.89 -31.96
C CYS A 521 8.75 -11.09 -32.90
N TRP A 522 7.79 -11.08 -33.83
CA TRP A 522 7.61 -12.09 -34.86
C TRP A 522 8.89 -12.29 -35.69
N PHE A 523 9.54 -11.21 -36.14
CA PHE A 523 10.83 -11.32 -36.84
C PHE A 523 11.93 -12.01 -36.00
N SER A 524 11.94 -11.83 -34.68
CA SER A 524 12.88 -12.55 -33.81
C SER A 524 12.47 -14.01 -33.50
N CYS A 525 11.30 -14.45 -33.94
CA CYS A 525 10.88 -15.87 -33.95
C CYS A 525 11.33 -16.59 -35.23
N VAL A 526 11.74 -15.85 -36.28
CA VAL A 526 12.15 -16.41 -37.57
C VAL A 526 13.59 -16.95 -37.48
N GLY A 527 13.71 -18.15 -36.87
CA GLY A 527 14.97 -18.87 -36.69
C GLY A 527 15.43 -19.69 -37.90
N GLU A 528 16.35 -20.62 -37.67
CA GLU A 528 16.90 -21.52 -38.72
C GLU A 528 15.87 -22.52 -39.27
N SER A 529 14.80 -22.80 -38.52
CA SER A 529 13.68 -23.66 -38.91
C SER A 529 12.75 -23.06 -39.97
N TYR A 530 12.86 -21.76 -40.25
CA TYR A 530 12.02 -21.06 -41.21
C TYR A 530 12.75 -20.92 -42.56
N ASP A 531 12.35 -21.72 -43.55
CA ASP A 531 12.95 -21.63 -44.89
C ASP A 531 12.57 -20.31 -45.58
N ARG A 532 13.59 -19.46 -45.73
CA ARG A 532 13.51 -18.13 -46.35
C ARG A 532 13.18 -18.20 -47.85
N HIS A 533 13.41 -19.32 -48.51
CA HIS A 533 13.06 -19.54 -49.92
C HIS A 533 11.59 -19.95 -50.06
N THR A 534 11.14 -20.99 -49.37
CA THR A 534 9.73 -21.43 -49.36
C THR A 534 8.77 -20.32 -48.95
N TYR A 535 9.10 -19.57 -47.89
CA TYR A 535 8.24 -18.48 -47.38
C TYR A 535 8.68 -17.07 -47.84
N CYS A 536 9.43 -16.96 -48.94
CA CYS A 536 9.92 -15.68 -49.46
C CYS A 536 8.77 -14.68 -49.76
N SER A 537 7.64 -15.17 -50.26
CA SER A 537 6.43 -14.38 -50.56
C SER A 537 5.82 -13.72 -49.32
N HIS A 538 5.83 -14.40 -48.17
CA HIS A 538 5.34 -13.85 -46.91
C HIS A 538 6.22 -12.70 -46.41
N LEU A 539 7.55 -12.88 -46.48
CA LEU A 539 8.53 -11.85 -46.11
C LEU A 539 8.46 -10.64 -47.06
N GLN A 540 8.32 -10.87 -48.37
CA GLN A 540 8.18 -9.81 -49.37
C GLN A 540 6.92 -8.97 -49.12
N LEU A 541 5.77 -9.62 -48.92
CA LEU A 541 4.51 -8.95 -48.60
C LEU A 541 4.63 -8.12 -47.30
N LEU A 542 5.22 -8.69 -46.26
CA LEU A 542 5.40 -8.02 -44.97
C LEU A 542 6.31 -6.78 -45.10
N PHE A 543 7.43 -6.87 -45.84
CA PHE A 543 8.28 -5.71 -46.10
C PHE A 543 7.56 -4.63 -46.93
N GLN A 544 6.85 -5.02 -47.99
CA GLN A 544 6.12 -4.08 -48.85
C GLN A 544 5.06 -3.30 -48.07
N GLN A 545 4.26 -3.96 -47.23
CA GLN A 545 3.24 -3.28 -46.42
C GLN A 545 3.86 -2.44 -45.30
N LEU A 546 4.88 -2.94 -44.60
CA LEU A 546 5.61 -2.13 -43.60
C LEU A 546 6.21 -0.85 -44.21
N LEU A 547 6.70 -0.91 -45.45
CA LEU A 547 7.17 0.28 -46.16
C LEU A 547 6.04 1.27 -46.52
N LEU A 548 4.77 0.86 -46.56
CA LEU A 548 3.65 1.81 -46.67
C LEU A 548 3.40 2.54 -45.34
N HIS A 549 3.45 1.84 -44.21
CA HIS A 549 3.25 2.45 -42.88
C HIS A 549 4.43 3.35 -42.44
N MET A 550 5.55 3.38 -43.18
CA MET A 550 6.63 4.36 -42.95
C MET A 550 6.19 5.83 -43.17
N ASP A 551 5.09 6.06 -43.90
CA ASP A 551 4.47 7.37 -44.14
C ASP A 551 3.29 7.69 -43.19
N ASP A 552 3.14 6.94 -42.07
CA ASP A 552 2.15 7.20 -41.00
C ASP A 552 2.22 8.67 -40.51
N PRO A 553 1.09 9.34 -40.21
CA PRO A 553 1.11 10.74 -39.76
C PRO A 553 1.86 10.99 -38.43
N GLU A 554 2.13 9.97 -37.62
CA GLU A 554 2.79 10.09 -36.32
C GLU A 554 4.24 9.57 -36.36
N SER A 555 5.21 10.46 -36.15
CA SER A 555 6.64 10.13 -36.16
C SER A 555 7.03 8.97 -35.23
N SER A 556 6.40 8.86 -34.06
CA SER A 556 6.65 7.74 -33.13
C SER A 556 6.26 6.37 -33.71
N VAL A 557 5.30 6.33 -34.62
CA VAL A 557 4.90 5.10 -35.34
C VAL A 557 5.93 4.83 -36.44
N GLN A 558 6.34 5.85 -37.20
CA GLN A 558 7.42 5.74 -38.20
C GLN A 558 8.71 5.17 -37.58
N ASP A 559 9.12 5.65 -36.39
CA ASP A 559 10.26 5.13 -35.62
C ASP A 559 10.11 3.63 -35.29
N HIS A 560 8.88 3.17 -35.00
CA HIS A 560 8.61 1.77 -34.68
C HIS A 560 8.53 0.88 -35.91
N VAL A 561 7.94 1.34 -37.02
CA VAL A 561 7.99 0.66 -38.33
C VAL A 561 9.44 0.49 -38.78
N LEU A 562 10.25 1.54 -38.65
CA LEU A 562 11.69 1.51 -38.90
C LEU A 562 12.42 0.48 -38.03
N ASP A 563 12.08 0.37 -36.74
CA ASP A 563 12.64 -0.65 -35.83
C ASP A 563 12.16 -2.09 -36.15
N VAL A 564 10.95 -2.26 -36.70
CA VAL A 564 10.48 -3.55 -37.24
C VAL A 564 11.28 -3.93 -38.49
N LEU A 565 11.47 -2.99 -39.43
CA LEU A 565 12.25 -3.20 -40.65
C LEU A 565 13.73 -3.48 -40.34
N LYS A 566 14.32 -2.84 -39.33
CA LYS A 566 15.66 -3.20 -38.81
C LYS A 566 15.73 -4.64 -38.32
N ALA A 567 14.72 -5.14 -37.59
CA ALA A 567 14.66 -6.55 -37.20
C ALA A 567 14.56 -7.47 -38.44
N GLY A 568 13.69 -7.14 -39.39
CA GLY A 568 13.58 -7.83 -40.68
C GLY A 568 14.88 -7.88 -41.50
N SER A 569 15.72 -6.84 -41.41
CA SER A 569 17.03 -6.80 -42.07
C SER A 569 17.99 -7.90 -41.61
N SER A 570 17.82 -8.44 -40.39
CA SER A 570 18.62 -9.56 -39.89
C SER A 570 18.16 -10.92 -40.43
N VAL A 571 16.91 -11.02 -40.88
CA VAL A 571 16.28 -12.23 -41.40
C VAL A 571 16.56 -12.39 -42.89
N TYR A 572 16.25 -11.36 -43.71
CA TYR A 572 16.49 -11.39 -45.16
C TYR A 572 16.95 -10.02 -45.69
N PRO A 573 18.24 -9.67 -45.53
CA PRO A 573 18.76 -8.34 -45.88
C PRO A 573 18.63 -8.00 -47.36
N GLU A 574 18.91 -8.94 -48.27
CA GLU A 574 18.90 -8.67 -49.71
C GLU A 574 17.49 -8.43 -50.27
N LEU A 575 16.48 -9.17 -49.77
CA LEU A 575 15.07 -8.95 -50.12
C LEU A 575 14.58 -7.59 -49.59
N LEU A 576 14.86 -7.28 -48.32
CA LEU A 576 14.51 -5.97 -47.76
C LEU A 576 15.20 -4.84 -48.53
N ARG A 577 16.47 -5.00 -48.92
CA ARG A 577 17.21 -4.01 -49.70
C ARG A 577 16.54 -3.73 -51.05
N GLN A 578 16.09 -4.77 -51.76
CA GLN A 578 15.37 -4.64 -53.03
C GLN A 578 14.03 -3.90 -52.85
N GLU A 579 13.25 -4.26 -51.83
CA GLU A 579 11.96 -3.60 -51.56
C GLU A 579 12.12 -2.15 -51.08
N VAL A 580 13.15 -1.85 -50.27
CA VAL A 580 13.48 -0.48 -49.86
C VAL A 580 13.91 0.36 -51.07
N GLU A 581 14.77 -0.14 -51.95
CA GLU A 581 15.15 0.55 -53.20
C GLU A 581 13.93 0.77 -54.12
N ALA A 582 13.03 -0.21 -54.22
CA ALA A 582 11.81 -0.10 -55.02
C ALA A 582 10.72 0.79 -54.40
N ALA A 583 10.75 1.04 -53.08
CA ALA A 583 9.81 1.89 -52.37
C ALA A 583 10.32 3.34 -52.17
N ARG A 584 11.63 3.54 -52.07
CA ARG A 584 12.29 4.79 -51.68
C ARG A 584 11.71 6.04 -52.34
N ASP A 585 11.63 6.03 -53.67
CA ASP A 585 11.24 7.21 -54.47
C ASP A 585 9.71 7.40 -54.55
N LYS A 586 8.94 6.57 -53.84
CA LYS A 586 7.47 6.65 -53.69
C LYS A 586 7.03 7.17 -52.30
N GLN A 587 7.94 7.24 -51.33
CA GLN A 587 7.69 7.72 -49.97
C GLN A 587 7.54 9.25 -49.94
N ARG A 588 6.79 9.80 -48.97
CA ARG A 588 6.74 11.25 -48.72
C ARG A 588 8.07 11.78 -48.17
N ASN A 589 8.84 10.95 -47.47
CA ASN A 589 10.14 11.30 -46.94
C ASN A 589 11.15 10.13 -47.06
N PRO A 590 12.19 10.22 -47.92
CA PRO A 590 13.16 9.13 -48.10
C PRO A 590 14.10 8.94 -46.90
N PHE A 591 14.15 9.85 -45.92
CA PHE A 591 15.10 9.83 -44.80
C PHE A 591 15.21 8.47 -44.08
N HIS A 592 14.08 7.81 -43.81
CA HIS A 592 14.07 6.51 -43.13
C HIS A 592 14.52 5.36 -44.05
N CYS A 593 14.23 5.44 -45.36
CA CYS A 593 14.75 4.48 -46.35
C CYS A 593 16.26 4.64 -46.52
N ASP A 594 16.76 5.89 -46.63
CA ASP A 594 18.19 6.20 -46.65
C ASP A 594 18.88 5.73 -45.36
N GLN A 595 18.22 5.83 -44.21
CA GLN A 595 18.73 5.31 -42.94
C GLN A 595 18.82 3.76 -42.92
N LEU A 596 17.85 3.05 -43.50
CA LEU A 596 17.90 1.59 -43.65
C LEU A 596 19.03 1.15 -44.58
N LEU A 597 19.24 1.86 -45.69
CA LEU A 597 20.34 1.57 -46.63
C LEU A 597 21.73 1.86 -46.02
N GLN A 598 21.85 2.86 -45.15
CA GLN A 598 23.11 3.24 -44.49
C GLN A 598 23.57 2.30 -43.35
N VAL A 599 22.79 1.29 -42.95
CA VAL A 599 23.10 0.44 -41.77
C VAL A 599 24.45 -0.28 -41.87
N ARG A 600 25.00 -0.52 -43.08
CA ARG A 600 26.29 -1.22 -43.29
C ARG A 600 27.55 -0.33 -43.30
N ASP A 601 27.46 0.98 -43.50
CA ASP A 601 28.64 1.81 -43.82
C ASP A 601 29.26 2.59 -42.63
N THR A 602 28.65 2.55 -41.44
CA THR A 602 29.00 3.50 -40.35
C THR A 602 30.09 3.06 -39.36
N THR A 603 31.09 2.29 -39.81
CA THR A 603 32.32 1.99 -39.05
C THR A 603 33.53 2.81 -39.52
N LEU A 604 33.48 4.15 -39.41
CA LEU A 604 34.65 5.01 -39.14
C LEU A 604 34.22 6.49 -38.93
N ARG A 605 35.09 7.28 -38.28
CA ARG A 605 34.97 8.73 -37.99
C ARG A 605 33.82 9.16 -37.05
N LYS A 606 34.19 9.78 -35.92
CA LYS A 606 33.30 10.60 -35.08
C LYS A 606 33.98 11.93 -34.76
N THR A 607 33.26 13.04 -34.93
CA THR A 607 33.66 14.38 -34.46
C THR A 607 33.32 14.55 -32.97
N PRO A 608 33.90 15.56 -32.27
CA PRO A 608 33.93 15.54 -30.80
C PRO A 608 32.57 15.72 -30.09
N CYS A 609 31.65 16.52 -30.63
CA CYS A 609 30.54 17.10 -29.86
C CYS A 609 29.23 16.28 -29.77
N GLN A 610 29.24 14.97 -30.04
CA GLN A 610 28.02 14.13 -30.04
C GLN A 610 28.04 12.93 -29.07
N ARG A 611 28.92 12.93 -28.05
CA ARG A 611 29.14 11.71 -27.24
C ARG A 611 28.10 11.41 -26.14
N PHE A 612 27.26 12.38 -25.75
CA PHE A 612 26.18 12.17 -24.77
C PHE A 612 24.78 11.91 -25.38
N ARG A 613 24.62 11.94 -26.72
CA ARG A 613 23.32 11.71 -27.41
C ARG A 613 23.27 10.43 -28.26
N ARG A 614 23.92 9.36 -27.82
CA ARG A 614 23.64 7.99 -28.30
C ARG A 614 23.73 7.01 -27.12
N PRO A 615 22.81 6.04 -26.97
CA PRO A 615 22.94 4.99 -25.97
C PRO A 615 24.21 4.18 -26.24
N ALA A 616 25.12 4.15 -25.27
CA ALA A 616 26.37 3.41 -25.38
C ALA A 616 26.18 2.00 -24.81
N GLY A 617 25.97 1.02 -25.70
CA GLY A 617 26.14 -0.38 -25.32
C GLY A 617 27.53 -0.63 -24.73
N MET A 618 27.60 -1.54 -23.75
CA MET A 618 28.69 -1.71 -22.78
C MET A 618 28.85 -0.54 -21.80
N GLY A 619 28.45 -0.79 -20.55
CA GLY A 619 28.38 0.22 -19.48
C GLY A 619 29.73 0.86 -19.14
N ARG A 620 29.75 2.19 -19.10
CA ARG A 620 30.86 2.97 -18.53
C ARG A 620 30.61 3.16 -17.05
N ARG A 621 31.62 2.90 -16.22
CA ARG A 621 31.54 2.99 -14.76
C ARG A 621 31.55 4.46 -14.32
N ALA A 622 30.37 5.02 -14.09
CA ALA A 622 30.21 6.29 -13.40
C ALA A 622 30.29 6.07 -11.88
N TRP A 623 30.90 7.02 -11.16
CA TRP A 623 30.94 7.02 -9.71
C TRP A 623 30.51 8.40 -9.21
N SER A 624 29.51 8.44 -8.33
CA SER A 624 29.10 9.67 -7.66
C SER A 624 29.87 9.83 -6.37
N TRP A 625 30.27 11.06 -6.07
CA TRP A 625 31.04 11.40 -4.88
C TRP A 625 30.52 12.75 -4.36
N THR A 626 30.00 12.75 -3.13
CA THR A 626 29.44 13.93 -2.46
C THR A 626 30.48 14.65 -1.62
N TRP A 627 30.48 15.98 -1.69
CA TRP A 627 31.48 16.88 -1.12
C TRP A 627 30.90 17.73 0.01
N SER A 628 31.67 17.89 1.10
CA SER A 628 31.34 18.78 2.21
C SER A 628 32.56 19.65 2.54
N LEU A 629 32.39 20.98 2.47
CA LEU A 629 33.51 21.93 2.59
C LEU A 629 33.82 22.24 4.06
N GLN A 630 35.09 22.14 4.46
CA GLN A 630 35.54 22.47 5.82
C GLN A 630 35.95 23.94 5.97
N LEU A 631 35.84 24.45 7.21
CA LEU A 631 36.35 25.75 7.64
C LEU A 631 37.86 25.98 7.39
N THR A 632 38.64 24.92 7.14
CA THR A 632 40.10 25.02 6.91
C THR A 632 40.49 25.28 5.45
N GLY A 633 39.54 25.56 4.54
CA GLY A 633 39.82 25.98 3.15
C GLY A 633 40.37 24.89 2.22
N VAL A 634 40.60 23.68 2.72
CA VAL A 634 40.98 22.50 1.93
C VAL A 634 39.71 21.72 1.58
N PRO A 635 39.35 21.57 0.29
CA PRO A 635 38.19 20.78 -0.11
C PRO A 635 38.47 19.27 0.07
N VAL A 636 37.60 18.63 0.85
CA VAL A 636 37.65 17.20 1.21
C VAL A 636 36.41 16.47 0.74
N LEU A 637 36.55 15.17 0.50
CA LEU A 637 35.46 14.32 0.05
C LEU A 637 34.77 13.65 1.24
N MET A 638 33.49 13.97 1.46
CA MET A 638 32.68 13.38 2.52
C MET A 638 31.19 13.51 2.21
N HIS A 639 30.46 12.40 2.25
CA HIS A 639 29.03 12.38 1.91
C HIS A 639 28.16 13.00 3.02
N ASP A 640 28.49 12.76 4.28
CA ASP A 640 27.72 13.17 5.44
C ASP A 640 28.28 14.46 6.06
N ASP A 641 27.45 15.25 6.75
CA ASP A 641 27.88 16.44 7.49
C ASP A 641 28.69 16.09 8.76
N THR A 642 28.73 14.81 9.12
CA THR A 642 29.45 14.22 10.25
C THR A 642 30.29 13.04 9.78
N VAL A 643 31.36 12.70 10.51
CA VAL A 643 32.27 11.59 10.13
C VAL A 643 31.80 10.23 10.67
N ASP A 644 30.73 10.21 11.46
CA ASP A 644 30.31 9.13 12.34
C ASP A 644 29.85 7.87 11.62
N ARG A 645 29.22 7.98 10.43
CA ARG A 645 28.78 6.80 9.66
C ARG A 645 29.92 6.17 8.86
N THR A 646 30.80 6.99 8.28
CA THR A 646 31.78 6.55 7.28
C THR A 646 33.18 6.24 7.85
N THR A 647 33.50 6.70 9.06
CA THR A 647 34.86 6.58 9.62
C THR A 647 34.89 6.00 11.04
N ASN A 648 36.08 5.83 11.60
CA ASN A 648 36.30 5.55 13.02
C ASN A 648 36.24 6.78 13.96
N GLY A 649 35.95 7.99 13.44
CA GLY A 649 35.79 9.21 14.23
C GLY A 649 34.34 9.54 14.59
N SER A 650 34.15 10.69 15.25
CA SER A 650 32.83 11.25 15.59
C SER A 650 32.84 12.78 15.57
N GLY A 651 31.84 13.42 14.96
CA GLY A 651 31.60 14.86 14.98
C GLY A 651 31.41 15.52 13.60
N LEU A 652 30.98 16.78 13.61
CA LEU A 652 30.70 17.60 12.43
C LEU A 652 31.97 17.88 11.60
N VAL A 653 31.91 17.55 10.31
CA VAL A 653 32.98 17.78 9.32
C VAL A 653 33.39 19.25 9.31
N GLY A 654 32.43 20.17 9.25
CA GLY A 654 32.67 21.62 9.22
C GLY A 654 33.37 22.20 10.48
N LYS A 655 33.53 21.42 11.56
CA LYS A 655 34.20 21.86 12.81
C LYS A 655 35.56 21.21 13.06
N MET A 656 35.96 20.20 12.29
CA MET A 656 37.27 19.56 12.42
C MET A 656 38.36 20.27 11.60
N ARG A 657 39.62 20.12 11.99
CA ARG A 657 40.76 20.52 11.16
C ARG A 657 41.10 19.42 10.16
N PHE A 658 41.61 19.77 8.98
CA PHE A 658 42.04 18.78 7.97
C PHE A 658 43.04 17.73 8.54
N ILE A 659 43.95 18.14 9.43
CA ILE A 659 44.92 17.23 10.10
C ILE A 659 44.23 16.21 11.02
N GLU A 660 43.01 16.49 11.50
CA GLU A 660 42.22 15.55 12.30
C GLU A 660 41.46 14.59 11.38
N LEU A 661 40.77 15.08 10.34
CA LEU A 661 40.15 14.22 9.32
C LEU A 661 41.16 13.24 8.69
N ARG A 662 42.38 13.71 8.40
CA ARG A 662 43.41 12.92 7.70
C ARG A 662 44.02 11.81 8.58
N LYS A 663 43.67 11.75 9.87
CA LYS A 663 43.96 10.63 10.78
C LYS A 663 42.83 9.60 10.86
N LEU A 664 41.62 9.95 10.41
CA LEU A 664 40.48 9.04 10.41
C LEU A 664 40.63 8.00 9.30
N ASP A 665 40.22 6.78 9.61
CA ASP A 665 40.18 5.66 8.68
C ASP A 665 38.73 5.49 8.17
N ALA A 666 38.54 5.78 6.89
CA ALA A 666 37.29 5.67 6.14
C ALA A 666 37.04 4.26 5.60
N SER A 667 37.95 3.30 5.81
CA SER A 667 37.74 1.89 5.48
C SER A 667 36.99 1.12 6.57
N VAL A 668 37.10 1.51 7.84
CA VAL A 668 36.72 0.70 9.02
C VAL A 668 35.27 0.19 8.97
N LYS A 669 34.35 1.00 8.47
CA LYS A 669 32.91 0.70 8.38
C LYS A 669 32.46 0.22 6.98
N HIS A 670 33.38 0.10 6.03
CA HIS A 670 33.08 -0.31 4.65
C HIS A 670 33.28 -1.82 4.43
N ARG A 671 32.39 -2.46 3.66
CA ARG A 671 32.40 -3.91 3.36
C ARG A 671 33.70 -4.46 2.75
N LEU A 672 34.57 -3.61 2.19
CA LEU A 672 35.87 -4.01 1.62
C LEU A 672 37.08 -3.65 2.50
N ARG A 673 36.90 -3.33 3.79
CA ARG A 673 38.00 -2.96 4.71
C ARG A 673 39.17 -3.94 4.70
N ASP A 674 38.89 -5.24 4.59
CA ASP A 674 39.92 -6.29 4.67
C ASP A 674 40.76 -6.37 3.37
N LYS A 675 40.28 -5.75 2.27
CA LYS A 675 41.02 -5.57 1.00
C LYS A 675 41.69 -4.21 0.89
N PHE A 676 41.16 -3.19 1.59
CA PHE A 676 41.64 -1.82 1.58
C PHE A 676 41.66 -1.24 3.00
N PRO A 677 42.57 -1.69 3.90
CA PRO A 677 42.68 -1.14 5.24
C PRO A 677 43.33 0.25 5.23
N GLY A 678 43.14 1.05 6.28
CA GLY A 678 43.92 2.28 6.51
C GLY A 678 43.63 3.44 5.56
N GLN A 679 42.48 3.45 4.88
CA GLN A 679 42.16 4.45 3.86
C GLN A 679 41.78 5.78 4.51
N LYS A 680 42.45 6.85 4.13
CA LYS A 680 42.26 8.19 4.70
C LYS A 680 41.20 8.96 3.90
N VAL A 681 40.51 9.90 4.57
CA VAL A 681 39.62 10.86 3.89
C VAL A 681 40.41 11.60 2.79
N PRO A 682 40.00 11.49 1.50
CA PRO A 682 40.74 12.08 0.39
C PRO A 682 40.38 13.55 0.17
N THR A 683 41.34 14.29 -0.39
CA THR A 683 41.12 15.67 -0.87
C THR A 683 40.52 15.67 -2.28
N LEU A 684 39.96 16.82 -2.69
CA LEU A 684 39.44 17.02 -4.05
C LEU A 684 40.47 16.70 -5.13
N GLN A 685 41.72 17.13 -4.95
CA GLN A 685 42.77 16.87 -5.93
C GLN A 685 43.08 15.36 -6.05
N GLU A 686 43.26 14.65 -4.92
CA GLU A 686 43.63 13.24 -4.92
C GLU A 686 42.56 12.36 -5.57
N ALA A 687 41.28 12.61 -5.24
CA ALA A 687 40.17 11.86 -5.83
C ALA A 687 39.98 12.18 -7.33
N VAL A 688 40.20 13.43 -7.75
CA VAL A 688 40.21 13.80 -9.18
C VAL A 688 41.34 13.09 -9.93
N GLU A 689 42.56 13.08 -9.38
CA GLU A 689 43.72 12.46 -10.01
C GLU A 689 43.59 10.92 -10.12
N GLU A 690 43.04 10.26 -9.09
CA GLU A 690 42.76 8.82 -9.13
C GLU A 690 41.58 8.48 -10.08
N CYS A 691 40.53 9.31 -10.13
CA CYS A 691 39.42 9.11 -11.09
C CYS A 691 39.86 9.28 -12.55
N ILE A 692 40.72 10.26 -12.86
CA ILE A 692 41.29 10.46 -14.20
C ILE A 692 42.15 9.24 -14.60
N LYS A 693 42.99 8.76 -13.69
CA LYS A 693 43.85 7.56 -13.87
C LYS A 693 43.05 6.30 -14.20
N HIS A 694 41.87 6.11 -13.61
CA HIS A 694 40.96 4.98 -13.90
C HIS A 694 39.91 5.27 -15.01
N GLN A 695 39.99 6.43 -15.66
CA GLN A 695 39.07 6.87 -16.74
C GLN A 695 37.59 6.89 -16.30
N LEU A 696 37.32 7.28 -15.05
CA LEU A 696 35.98 7.31 -14.45
C LEU A 696 35.26 8.62 -14.77
N THR A 697 33.94 8.56 -14.89
CA THR A 697 33.09 9.75 -14.98
C THR A 697 32.69 10.20 -13.57
N ILE A 698 32.98 11.46 -13.24
CA ILE A 698 32.83 12.04 -11.89
C ILE A 698 31.56 12.89 -11.82
N PHE A 699 30.68 12.62 -10.86
CA PHE A 699 29.65 13.57 -10.44
C PHE A 699 30.13 14.28 -9.16
N PHE A 700 30.31 15.60 -9.24
CA PHE A 700 30.65 16.45 -8.10
C PHE A 700 29.34 16.93 -7.45
N ASP A 701 28.81 16.20 -6.46
CA ASP A 701 27.65 16.63 -5.68
C ASP A 701 28.08 17.58 -4.55
N VAL A 702 27.74 18.87 -4.70
CA VAL A 702 28.26 19.97 -3.87
C VAL A 702 27.20 20.45 -2.87
N LYS A 703 27.56 20.48 -1.58
CA LYS A 703 26.72 20.96 -0.48
C LYS A 703 27.22 22.31 0.07
N GLY A 704 26.37 23.34 -0.01
CA GLY A 704 26.66 24.69 0.48
C GLY A 704 27.81 25.40 -0.22
N HIS A 705 28.31 26.47 0.43
CA HIS A 705 29.53 27.21 0.09
C HIS A 705 29.72 27.48 -1.42
N PRO A 706 28.74 28.12 -2.09
CA PRO A 706 28.63 28.14 -3.55
C PRO A 706 29.75 28.95 -4.22
N ASP A 707 30.30 29.97 -3.55
CA ASP A 707 31.35 30.81 -4.07
C ASP A 707 32.73 30.14 -3.91
N GLU A 708 32.98 29.51 -2.76
CA GLU A 708 34.19 28.76 -2.45
C GLU A 708 34.29 27.48 -3.28
N ALA A 709 33.18 26.73 -3.42
CA ALA A 709 33.13 25.51 -4.22
C ALA A 709 33.33 25.80 -5.71
N ALA A 710 32.70 26.86 -6.25
CA ALA A 710 32.91 27.28 -7.64
C ALA A 710 34.37 27.72 -7.88
N ALA A 711 35.00 28.42 -6.93
CA ALA A 711 36.41 28.77 -7.01
C ALA A 711 37.33 27.54 -6.99
N ALA A 712 37.11 26.60 -6.06
CA ALA A 712 37.90 25.37 -5.95
C ALA A 712 37.77 24.47 -7.20
N LEU A 713 36.55 24.24 -7.69
CA LEU A 713 36.30 23.46 -8.89
C LEU A 713 36.91 24.13 -10.13
N LYS A 714 36.78 25.46 -10.29
CA LYS A 714 37.40 26.20 -11.41
C LYS A 714 38.92 26.05 -11.45
N VAL A 715 39.60 25.90 -10.31
CA VAL A 715 41.04 25.57 -10.26
C VAL A 715 41.29 24.13 -10.73
N MET A 716 40.46 23.16 -10.33
CA MET A 716 40.58 21.77 -10.80
C MET A 716 40.32 21.62 -12.31
N TYR A 717 39.25 22.21 -12.85
CA TYR A 717 38.94 22.18 -14.29
C TYR A 717 40.06 22.80 -15.13
N LYS A 718 40.65 23.92 -14.68
CA LYS A 718 41.83 24.52 -15.33
C LYS A 718 43.09 23.66 -15.25
N LYS A 719 43.32 22.99 -14.11
CA LYS A 719 44.48 22.09 -13.92
C LYS A 719 44.35 20.81 -14.75
N HIS A 720 43.12 20.30 -14.91
CA HIS A 720 42.81 19.03 -15.56
C HIS A 720 41.71 19.20 -16.63
N PRO A 721 42.01 19.75 -17.83
CA PRO A 721 41.00 20.04 -18.85
C PRO A 721 40.22 18.82 -19.40
N ILE A 722 40.64 17.59 -19.08
CA ILE A 722 39.86 16.38 -19.34
C ILE A 722 38.50 16.39 -18.61
N LEU A 723 38.40 17.09 -17.48
CA LEU A 723 37.19 17.18 -16.66
C LEU A 723 35.98 17.76 -17.41
N TYR A 724 36.18 18.74 -18.30
CA TYR A 724 35.08 19.30 -19.12
C TYR A 724 34.35 18.22 -19.97
N ASN A 725 35.00 17.09 -20.25
CA ASN A 725 34.43 15.96 -21.00
C ASN A 725 34.17 14.71 -20.14
N THR A 726 34.55 14.71 -18.85
CA THR A 726 34.53 13.52 -17.98
C THR A 726 33.93 13.76 -16.59
N SER A 727 33.43 14.97 -16.30
CA SER A 727 32.76 15.27 -15.03
C SER A 727 31.63 16.27 -15.15
N MET A 728 30.73 16.26 -14.17
CA MET A 728 29.55 17.11 -14.08
C MET A 728 29.41 17.65 -12.65
N VAL A 729 29.04 18.92 -12.50
CA VAL A 729 28.77 19.54 -11.19
C VAL A 729 27.28 19.53 -10.91
N CYS A 730 26.87 18.94 -9.79
CA CYS A 730 25.49 18.81 -9.36
C CYS A 730 25.29 19.28 -7.91
N SER A 731 24.07 19.65 -7.55
CA SER A 731 23.71 20.12 -6.21
C SER A 731 22.20 20.21 -6.05
N PHE A 732 21.72 20.04 -4.82
CA PHE A 732 20.35 20.39 -4.41
C PHE A 732 20.13 21.91 -4.26
N GLU A 733 21.19 22.72 -4.30
CA GLU A 733 21.11 24.18 -4.19
C GLU A 733 21.30 24.86 -5.56
N PRO A 734 20.24 25.45 -6.16
CA PRO A 734 20.36 26.16 -7.44
C PRO A 734 21.38 27.29 -7.44
N LYS A 735 21.63 27.90 -6.27
CA LYS A 735 22.65 28.93 -6.09
C LYS A 735 24.07 28.42 -6.37
N VAL A 736 24.39 27.17 -6.01
CA VAL A 736 25.68 26.53 -6.30
C VAL A 736 25.86 26.38 -7.81
N ILE A 737 24.84 25.86 -8.50
CA ILE A 737 24.88 25.65 -9.95
C ILE A 737 24.99 26.96 -10.72
N TYR A 738 24.20 27.96 -10.34
CA TYR A 738 24.26 29.31 -10.92
C TYR A 738 25.64 29.96 -10.71
N LYS A 739 26.23 29.83 -9.51
CA LYS A 739 27.60 30.30 -9.24
C LYS A 739 28.68 29.54 -10.02
N MET A 740 28.53 28.22 -10.18
CA MET A 740 29.44 27.44 -11.01
C MET A 740 29.38 27.87 -12.48
N ARG A 741 28.18 28.03 -13.07
CA ARG A 741 27.99 28.49 -14.46
C ARG A 741 28.43 29.96 -14.67
N GLN A 742 28.35 30.82 -13.65
CA GLN A 742 28.97 32.15 -13.66
C GLN A 742 30.51 32.08 -13.59
N ALA A 743 31.06 31.14 -12.81
CA ALA A 743 32.49 30.99 -12.65
C ALA A 743 33.15 30.38 -13.89
N ASP A 744 32.54 29.37 -14.50
CA ASP A 744 33.02 28.73 -15.73
C ASP A 744 31.82 28.27 -16.57
N ALA A 745 31.70 28.81 -17.78
CA ALA A 745 30.56 28.59 -18.65
C ALA A 745 30.60 27.22 -19.36
N ASP A 746 31.77 26.62 -19.52
CA ASP A 746 31.96 25.37 -20.30
C ASP A 746 31.75 24.10 -19.45
N VAL A 747 31.65 24.24 -18.12
CA VAL A 747 31.44 23.12 -17.19
C VAL A 747 30.03 22.53 -17.36
N ALA A 748 29.92 21.20 -17.50
CA ALA A 748 28.63 20.52 -17.49
C ALA A 748 28.00 20.60 -16.09
N THR A 749 26.76 21.08 -15.99
CA THR A 749 26.05 21.27 -14.72
C THR A 749 24.71 20.56 -14.67
N ALA A 750 24.24 20.26 -13.46
CA ALA A 750 22.92 19.66 -13.23
C ALA A 750 22.29 20.11 -11.91
N LEU A 751 20.96 20.11 -11.85
CA LEU A 751 20.23 20.24 -10.59
C LEU A 751 19.90 18.84 -10.05
N THR A 752 20.16 18.62 -8.76
CA THR A 752 19.75 17.41 -8.04
C THR A 752 18.43 17.72 -7.34
N HIS A 753 17.39 16.94 -7.62
CA HIS A 753 16.06 17.19 -7.06
C HIS A 753 15.47 15.94 -6.41
N ARG A 754 14.73 16.16 -5.32
CA ARG A 754 13.88 15.17 -4.68
C ARG A 754 12.55 15.84 -4.31
N PRO A 755 11.42 15.37 -4.85
CA PRO A 755 10.10 15.79 -4.38
C PRO A 755 9.97 15.57 -2.86
N TRP A 756 9.20 16.44 -2.20
CA TRP A 756 8.99 16.41 -0.74
C TRP A 756 10.28 16.55 0.11
N SER A 757 11.33 17.19 -0.43
CA SER A 757 12.62 17.33 0.25
C SER A 757 12.60 18.28 1.45
N LEU A 758 11.72 19.29 1.47
CA LEU A 758 11.57 20.27 2.55
C LEU A 758 10.67 19.77 3.69
N SER A 759 9.66 18.97 3.38
CA SER A 759 8.68 18.45 4.34
C SER A 759 9.02 17.08 4.91
N ARG A 760 9.74 16.21 4.16
CA ARG A 760 10.02 14.81 4.52
C ARG A 760 11.51 14.45 4.49
N LEU A 761 11.88 13.40 5.23
CA LEU A 761 13.20 12.74 5.16
C LEU A 761 13.23 11.71 4.01
N GLY A 762 14.35 10.99 3.84
CA GLY A 762 14.54 10.04 2.74
C GLY A 762 13.67 8.78 2.81
N ASP A 763 13.27 8.42 4.02
CA ASP A 763 12.34 7.35 4.39
C ASP A 763 10.85 7.79 4.31
N GLY A 764 10.57 9.04 3.93
CA GLY A 764 9.23 9.61 3.87
C GLY A 764 8.70 10.18 5.19
N THR A 765 9.42 10.04 6.31
CA THR A 765 9.00 10.56 7.62
C THR A 765 8.94 12.09 7.64
N PRO A 766 8.00 12.72 8.39
CA PRO A 766 7.92 14.18 8.49
C PRO A 766 9.17 14.79 9.15
N ARG A 767 9.77 15.82 8.55
CA ARG A 767 10.88 16.58 9.15
C ARG A 767 10.49 17.40 10.38
N PHE A 768 9.19 17.59 10.62
CA PHE A 768 8.67 18.46 11.67
C PHE A 768 7.43 17.82 12.31
N GLU A 769 7.47 17.66 13.63
CA GLU A 769 6.36 17.10 14.42
C GLU A 769 5.14 18.04 14.47
N SER A 770 5.36 19.36 14.30
CA SER A 770 4.30 20.36 14.26
C SER A 770 3.49 20.27 12.94
N PRO A 771 2.18 19.95 12.97
CA PRO A 771 1.39 19.75 11.76
C PRO A 771 1.35 20.99 10.87
N TRP A 772 1.18 22.17 11.46
CA TRP A 772 1.18 23.46 10.76
C TRP A 772 2.50 23.71 10.01
N LYS A 773 3.64 23.43 10.66
CA LYS A 773 4.96 23.59 10.02
C LYS A 773 5.17 22.57 8.90
N HIS A 774 4.69 21.34 9.06
CA HIS A 774 4.76 20.32 8.02
C HIS A 774 3.89 20.69 6.80
N GLN A 775 2.66 21.17 7.00
CA GLN A 775 1.76 21.64 5.93
C GLN A 775 2.37 22.80 5.12
N TRP A 776 2.95 23.82 5.78
CA TRP A 776 3.64 24.90 5.08
C TRP A 776 4.84 24.42 4.27
N MET A 777 5.57 23.43 4.76
CA MET A 777 6.71 22.85 4.05
C MET A 777 6.27 21.98 2.86
N GLN A 778 5.11 21.31 2.93
CA GLN A 778 4.51 20.63 1.77
C GLN A 778 4.12 21.64 0.67
N ALA A 779 3.55 22.79 1.03
CA ALA A 779 3.24 23.85 0.07
C ALA A 779 4.51 24.43 -0.58
N LEU A 780 5.60 24.58 0.19
CA LEU A 780 6.90 24.99 -0.33
C LEU A 780 7.56 23.92 -1.21
N ASP A 781 7.38 22.63 -0.93
CA ASP A 781 7.86 21.54 -1.80
C ASP A 781 7.19 21.58 -3.19
N VAL A 782 5.86 21.80 -3.24
CA VAL A 782 5.14 21.94 -4.52
C VAL A 782 5.60 23.18 -5.29
N LEU A 783 5.80 24.31 -4.61
CA LEU A 783 6.34 25.53 -5.23
C LEU A 783 7.78 25.33 -5.71
N LEU A 784 8.61 24.60 -4.97
CA LEU A 784 10.00 24.29 -5.32
C LEU A 784 10.08 23.36 -6.52
N ASP A 785 9.21 22.34 -6.60
CA ASP A 785 9.13 21.44 -7.74
C ASP A 785 8.69 22.18 -9.02
N TRP A 786 7.64 23.00 -8.92
CA TRP A 786 7.21 23.87 -10.02
C TRP A 786 8.34 24.80 -10.47
N ALA A 787 9.05 25.44 -9.52
CA ALA A 787 10.17 26.32 -9.84
C ALA A 787 11.30 25.57 -10.56
N HIS A 788 11.58 24.32 -10.18
CA HIS A 788 12.59 23.48 -10.85
C HIS A 788 12.22 23.19 -12.32
N HIS A 789 10.98 22.79 -12.58
CA HIS A 789 10.52 22.40 -13.92
C HIS A 789 10.27 23.60 -14.86
N HIS A 790 9.88 24.77 -14.33
CA HIS A 790 9.50 25.92 -15.15
C HIS A 790 10.54 27.04 -15.24
N LEU A 791 11.40 27.24 -14.22
CA LEU A 791 12.28 28.43 -14.13
C LEU A 791 13.76 28.09 -13.87
N LEU A 792 14.05 27.35 -12.81
CA LEU A 792 15.41 27.21 -12.27
C LEU A 792 16.35 26.45 -13.22
N TRP A 793 15.86 25.45 -13.95
CA TRP A 793 16.67 24.70 -14.92
C TRP A 793 17.26 25.60 -16.01
N ASN A 794 16.48 26.56 -16.50
CA ASN A 794 16.88 27.49 -17.55
C ASN A 794 17.72 28.64 -16.96
N LEU A 795 17.33 29.18 -15.80
CA LEU A 795 18.06 30.23 -15.08
C LEU A 795 19.48 29.78 -14.66
N CYS A 796 19.63 28.51 -14.26
CA CYS A 796 20.92 27.90 -13.94
C CYS A 796 21.64 27.31 -15.17
N GLY A 797 20.97 27.28 -16.32
CA GLY A 797 21.46 26.71 -17.57
C GLY A 797 21.96 25.27 -17.41
N VAL A 798 21.12 24.34 -16.93
CA VAL A 798 21.55 22.95 -16.67
C VAL A 798 21.71 22.12 -17.95
N SER A 799 22.65 21.20 -17.94
CA SER A 799 22.87 20.19 -18.98
C SER A 799 22.19 18.85 -18.65
N ALA A 800 21.96 18.57 -17.35
CA ALA A 800 21.20 17.41 -16.88
C ALA A 800 20.34 17.72 -15.65
N PHE A 801 19.46 16.78 -15.31
CA PHE A 801 18.58 16.83 -14.15
C PHE A 801 18.65 15.49 -13.40
N LEU A 802 19.11 15.51 -12.16
CA LEU A 802 19.31 14.33 -11.31
C LEU A 802 18.10 14.13 -10.41
N LEU A 803 17.20 13.20 -10.75
CA LEU A 803 15.95 12.97 -10.00
C LEU A 803 15.98 11.65 -9.23
N GLN A 804 15.34 11.63 -8.06
CA GLN A 804 15.12 10.40 -7.30
C GLN A 804 14.34 9.37 -8.12
N LYS A 805 14.82 8.11 -8.09
CA LYS A 805 14.33 7.01 -8.94
C LYS A 805 12.80 6.86 -9.01
N SER A 806 12.11 6.97 -7.88
CA SER A 806 10.66 6.78 -7.78
C SER A 806 9.80 7.77 -8.57
N PHE A 807 10.39 8.82 -9.15
CA PHE A 807 9.70 9.89 -9.87
C PHE A 807 10.07 9.99 -11.37
N ILE A 808 10.81 9.01 -11.92
CA ILE A 808 11.22 9.01 -13.34
C ILE A 808 10.33 8.05 -14.15
N SER A 809 9.44 8.61 -14.97
CA SER A 809 8.72 7.89 -16.04
C SER A 809 9.40 8.07 -17.40
N LEU A 810 8.98 7.28 -18.40
CA LEU A 810 9.44 7.45 -19.78
C LEU A 810 9.03 8.84 -20.34
N ASP A 811 7.83 9.31 -20.02
CA ASP A 811 7.33 10.62 -20.44
C ASP A 811 8.14 11.76 -19.81
N TYR A 812 8.59 11.59 -18.57
CA TYR A 812 9.47 12.53 -17.88
C TYR A 812 10.85 12.63 -18.55
N VAL A 813 11.40 11.50 -19.00
CA VAL A 813 12.63 11.47 -19.81
C VAL A 813 12.42 12.18 -21.15
N GLN A 814 11.30 11.95 -21.82
CA GLN A 814 10.97 12.63 -23.09
C GLN A 814 10.79 14.14 -22.91
N TYR A 815 10.09 14.58 -21.85
CA TYR A 815 9.87 16.00 -21.51
C TYR A 815 11.18 16.78 -21.44
N TRP A 816 12.19 16.24 -20.75
CA TRP A 816 13.50 16.87 -20.63
C TRP A 816 14.36 16.72 -21.89
N SER A 817 14.30 15.57 -22.56
CA SER A 817 15.00 15.34 -23.83
C SER A 817 14.56 16.33 -24.93
N GLN A 818 13.27 16.67 -25.01
CA GLN A 818 12.75 17.73 -25.89
C GLN A 818 13.34 19.11 -25.57
N ARG A 819 13.63 19.39 -24.30
CA ARG A 819 14.30 20.62 -23.82
C ARG A 819 15.84 20.53 -23.92
N GLY A 820 16.36 19.41 -24.40
CA GLY A 820 17.78 19.14 -24.56
C GLY A 820 18.54 18.76 -23.28
N VAL A 821 17.84 18.67 -22.15
CA VAL A 821 18.38 18.31 -20.83
C VAL A 821 18.37 16.79 -20.66
N SER A 822 19.44 16.21 -20.12
CA SER A 822 19.52 14.76 -19.87
C SER A 822 18.98 14.40 -18.49
N VAL A 823 18.18 13.34 -18.35
CA VAL A 823 17.75 12.84 -17.02
C VAL A 823 18.74 11.80 -16.49
N VAL A 824 19.03 11.85 -15.19
CA VAL A 824 19.87 10.86 -14.48
C VAL A 824 19.14 10.39 -13.22
N GLY A 825 18.98 9.08 -13.04
CA GLY A 825 18.32 8.51 -11.87
C GLY A 825 19.26 8.26 -10.68
N TRP A 826 18.78 8.48 -9.46
CA TRP A 826 19.51 8.13 -8.23
C TRP A 826 18.59 7.67 -7.08
N THR A 827 18.99 6.80 -6.15
CA THR A 827 20.14 5.89 -6.19
C THR A 827 19.62 4.47 -6.47
N ILE A 828 20.11 3.88 -7.56
CA ILE A 828 19.55 2.68 -8.19
C ILE A 828 20.45 1.50 -7.85
N ASN A 829 20.03 0.69 -6.89
CA ASN A 829 20.90 -0.29 -6.24
C ASN A 829 20.51 -1.74 -6.52
N THR A 830 19.29 -2.04 -6.99
CA THR A 830 18.94 -3.42 -7.36
C THR A 830 19.27 -3.75 -8.81
N ALA A 831 19.54 -5.03 -9.12
CA ALA A 831 19.80 -5.51 -10.47
C ALA A 831 18.64 -5.22 -11.43
N VAL A 832 17.40 -5.40 -10.94
CA VAL A 832 16.16 -5.15 -11.70
C VAL A 832 15.99 -3.66 -12.02
N GLU A 833 16.22 -2.76 -11.05
CA GLU A 833 16.21 -1.32 -11.31
C GLU A 833 17.32 -0.92 -12.31
N LYS A 834 18.56 -1.41 -12.12
CA LYS A 834 19.68 -1.14 -13.03
C LYS A 834 19.31 -1.53 -14.47
N GLN A 835 18.67 -2.68 -14.67
CA GLN A 835 18.21 -3.11 -15.98
C GLN A 835 17.07 -2.23 -16.53
N TYR A 836 16.04 -1.91 -15.72
CA TYR A 836 14.94 -1.03 -16.13
C TYR A 836 15.44 0.35 -16.62
N TYR A 837 16.43 0.93 -15.93
CA TYR A 837 17.03 2.21 -16.32
C TYR A 837 17.89 2.13 -17.60
N GLN A 838 18.54 0.99 -17.86
CA GLN A 838 19.37 0.76 -19.06
C GLN A 838 18.54 0.37 -20.29
N ASP A 839 17.68 -0.62 -20.18
CA ASP A 839 17.03 -1.26 -21.33
C ASP A 839 15.75 -0.53 -21.75
N LEU A 840 14.94 -0.09 -20.78
CA LEU A 840 13.66 0.57 -21.02
C LEU A 840 13.80 2.09 -21.10
N LEU A 841 14.28 2.74 -20.03
CA LEU A 841 14.40 4.21 -19.99
C LEU A 841 15.61 4.72 -20.80
N LYS A 842 16.65 3.91 -20.99
CA LYS A 842 17.87 4.22 -21.76
C LYS A 842 18.61 5.47 -21.28
N ILE A 843 18.57 5.75 -19.97
CA ILE A 843 19.25 6.87 -19.32
C ILE A 843 20.40 6.42 -18.42
N SER A 844 21.22 7.38 -17.98
CA SER A 844 22.26 7.12 -16.97
C SER A 844 21.68 7.09 -15.57
N TYR A 845 22.36 6.41 -14.65
CA TYR A 845 21.99 6.34 -13.24
C TYR A 845 23.21 6.33 -12.33
N ILE A 846 22.97 6.64 -11.06
CA ILE A 846 23.93 6.58 -9.95
C ILE A 846 23.56 5.38 -9.06
N THR A 847 24.56 4.66 -8.59
CA THR A 847 24.42 3.44 -7.76
C THR A 847 25.53 3.37 -6.72
N ASP A 848 25.21 2.86 -5.53
CA ASP A 848 26.19 2.60 -4.46
C ASP A 848 26.93 1.26 -4.69
N SER A 849 26.47 0.43 -5.64
CA SER A 849 26.95 -0.94 -5.81
C SER A 849 26.81 -1.46 -7.24
N LEU A 850 27.94 -1.58 -7.94
CA LEU A 850 28.02 -2.05 -9.33
C LEU A 850 27.81 -3.58 -9.54
N ARG A 851 27.66 -4.37 -8.47
CA ARG A 851 27.63 -5.85 -8.56
C ARG A 851 26.60 -6.52 -7.66
N GLU A 852 26.53 -6.06 -6.42
CA GLU A 852 25.62 -6.59 -5.40
C GLU A 852 24.44 -5.63 -5.26
N ASP A 853 23.30 -6.14 -4.80
CA ASP A 853 22.15 -5.32 -4.44
C ASP A 853 22.29 -4.86 -2.99
N CYS A 854 21.88 -3.63 -2.68
CA CYS A 854 22.04 -3.04 -1.35
C CYS A 854 20.99 -1.94 -1.07
N ASP A 855 20.65 -1.77 0.21
CA ASP A 855 19.73 -0.73 0.65
C ASP A 855 20.26 0.69 0.37
N PRO A 856 19.38 1.68 0.15
CA PRO A 856 19.79 3.07 0.09
C PRO A 856 20.34 3.55 1.45
N HIS A 857 21.36 4.40 1.41
CA HIS A 857 22.05 4.99 2.58
C HIS A 857 23.05 4.09 3.33
N TYR A 858 23.59 3.06 2.66
CA TYR A 858 24.76 2.29 3.12
C TYR A 858 26.01 3.14 3.30
#